data_AF-B2HHP4-F1
#
_entry.id   AF-B2HHP4-F1
#
_cell.length_a   1.000
_cell.length_b   1.000
_cell.length_c   1.000
_cell.angle_alpha   90.00
_cell.angle_beta   90.00
_cell.angle_gamma   90.00
#
_symmetry.space_group_name_H-M   'P 1'
#
loop_
_entity.id
_entity.type
_entity.pdbx_description
1 polymer ?
#
loop_
_entity_poly.entity_id
_entity_poly.type
_entity_poly.pdbx_seq_one_letter_code
_entity_poly.pdbx_strand_id
1 'polypeptide(L)'
;MAFVLVAPEMVTAAASDLANIGSAINTANTAVAAPTAELLAAGTDEVSEAIASLFSGHALDYQNLGARMTAFHDQFVAALTAGGGLYSSAEAAAATPLQDLLNVVNAPTQALLGRPLIGDGADGTAPGQAGGAGGLLYGNGGNGAAGTNPGVAGGAGGAAGLIGNGGAGGIGGAGGSGGAGGTGGWLYGNGGAGGAGGAGAPGLVSFNGSNGGNGGNGGAAGWWGTGGAGGAGGEGGAAGGGPAGIAYGQTGGVGGNGGNGGNGGWFAGNAGAGGNGGVGGDGNAADNGLVGGTGGVGGAGGSAGLFGDGGAGGQGGDGGGVTGLVGAGHGGAGGDGGRAGWLSGNAGAGGGGGAGGAVDNHGSGGDYAGGGGAGGSGGAAGLFGNGAAGGAGGAGGASQTFTGAGGAGGTGGAGGWLYGNGGAGGAGGASGAGIGGDSLGGSGGNGGNGGISGLIGNGGAGGAGGNGSAAGYNGYSGNGGNGGNGGAAQLIGAGGGGGVAGIGGAGGTGAAAGVTGSAGASGVGGRLYSGNGIPDIFGRPLIGDGADGAPGTGQAGGDGGWLYGNGGAGGSGAAGQAGGAGGAAGLIGNGGAGGTGGSGAAGGSGAAGGNGGAGGWLFGNGGTGGTGGDAVAGLPGLNGGNGGNGGAGGAAGWWGHGGIGGQGGTGGAAGGNPGIYAGNAGTGGDGGAGGWLFGDAGAGGQGGTGGAANDPLVTSSTGGSGGAGGNGGAAGLFGAGGAGGTGGTAGDGYLIGGDGGNGGQGGYGGWLAGSGGAGGTAGDGGAGIYPGGAGGTGGSGGAARFFGDGGAAGTGGVGGFGSKYVAGSGGSGGTGGAAGWLIGNGGAGGQGGVAGTPDGVNRVFGGTGGAGGTGGTAGWLYGSGGSGGAGGAGTASIYPGSTGGNGGNGGNGGAAQVIGTGGTGGTAGTGGAGGPDDPPNNIPAGNDGQDGVGGAGGSGGLVFGNSGG
;
A
#
# COMPACT_ATOMS: atom_id res chain seq x y z
N MET A 1 6.23 -44.53 0.63
CA MET A 1 7.69 -44.32 0.68
C MET A 1 7.89 -43.03 1.45
N ALA A 2 8.62 -43.07 2.57
CA ALA A 2 8.87 -41.86 3.35
C ALA A 2 9.79 -40.94 2.56
N PHE A 3 9.27 -39.80 2.10
CA PHE A 3 10.09 -38.75 1.50
C PHE A 3 10.81 -38.05 2.63
N VAL A 4 12.13 -38.17 2.62
CA VAL A 4 13.02 -37.43 3.50
C VAL A 4 13.26 -36.08 2.81
N LEU A 5 12.64 -35.02 3.33
CA LEU A 5 12.90 -33.64 2.92
C LEU A 5 14.12 -33.14 3.71
N VAL A 6 15.21 -32.86 3.00
CA VAL A 6 16.45 -32.30 3.56
C VAL A 6 16.73 -31.04 2.78
N ALA A 7 16.88 -29.90 3.47
CA ALA A 7 17.35 -28.66 2.86
C ALA A 7 18.88 -28.72 2.73
N PRO A 8 19.44 -28.97 1.53
CA PRO A 8 20.88 -29.23 1.36
C PRO A 8 21.76 -28.05 1.80
N GLU A 9 21.26 -26.83 1.65
CA GLU A 9 21.91 -25.58 2.06
C GLU A 9 22.06 -25.47 3.58
N MET A 10 21.07 -25.97 4.34
CA MET A 10 21.13 -25.99 5.80
C MET A 10 22.14 -27.03 6.31
N VAL A 11 22.28 -28.15 5.60
CA VAL A 11 23.24 -29.21 5.96
C VAL A 11 24.68 -28.76 5.69
N THR A 12 24.92 -28.01 4.60
CA THR A 12 26.24 -27.45 4.29
C THR A 12 26.62 -26.29 5.21
N ALA A 13 25.66 -25.41 5.56
CA ALA A 13 25.87 -24.37 6.56
C ALA A 13 26.24 -24.98 7.93
N ALA A 14 25.46 -25.96 8.40
CA ALA A 14 25.73 -26.67 9.66
C ALA A 14 27.10 -27.37 9.67
N ALA A 15 27.53 -27.97 8.54
CA ALA A 15 28.85 -28.57 8.43
C ALA A 15 29.98 -27.52 8.51
N SER A 16 29.78 -26.34 7.93
CA SER A 16 30.73 -25.22 8.05
C SER A 16 30.81 -24.67 9.47
N ASP A 17 29.68 -24.53 10.15
CA ASP A 17 29.64 -24.08 11.55
C ASP A 17 30.29 -25.09 12.49
N LEU A 18 30.02 -26.38 12.30
CA LEU A 18 30.70 -27.45 13.04
C LEU A 18 32.21 -27.44 12.78
N ALA A 19 32.66 -27.20 11.54
CA ALA A 19 34.09 -27.07 11.24
C ALA A 19 34.73 -25.90 12.01
N ASN A 20 34.05 -24.75 12.06
CA ASN A 20 34.51 -23.57 12.80
C ASN A 20 34.56 -23.83 14.31
N ILE A 21 33.54 -24.50 14.88
CA ILE A 21 33.51 -24.91 16.29
C ILE A 21 34.67 -25.86 16.60
N GLY A 22 34.90 -26.87 15.74
CA GLY A 22 36.02 -27.81 15.90
C GLY A 22 37.38 -27.09 15.90
N SER A 23 37.55 -26.11 15.03
CA SER A 23 38.75 -25.26 14.98
C SER A 23 38.94 -24.47 16.28
N ALA A 24 37.91 -23.78 16.74
CA ALA A 24 37.95 -22.98 17.96
C ALA A 24 38.26 -23.82 19.22
N ILE A 25 37.65 -25.01 19.33
CA ILE A 25 37.91 -25.95 20.43
C ILE A 25 39.36 -26.44 20.39
N ASN A 26 39.89 -26.77 19.20
CA ASN A 26 41.28 -27.21 19.07
C ASN A 26 42.27 -26.08 19.44
N THR A 27 42.00 -24.84 19.02
CA THR A 27 42.79 -23.67 19.42
C THR A 27 42.75 -23.46 20.94
N ALA A 28 41.58 -23.56 21.57
CA ALA A 28 41.45 -23.44 23.02
C ALA A 28 42.21 -24.56 23.77
N ASN A 29 42.05 -25.82 23.35
CA ASN A 29 42.71 -26.97 23.96
C ASN A 29 44.25 -26.92 23.84
N THR A 30 44.76 -26.41 22.71
CA THR A 30 46.21 -26.22 22.51
C THR A 30 46.75 -25.06 23.36
N ALA A 31 46.01 -23.95 23.49
CA ALA A 31 46.42 -22.78 24.26
C ALA A 31 46.59 -23.08 25.76
N VAL A 32 45.78 -23.97 26.32
CA VAL A 32 45.84 -24.34 27.75
C VAL A 32 46.68 -25.58 28.04
N ALA A 33 47.24 -26.24 27.01
CA ALA A 33 47.96 -27.51 27.16
C ALA A 33 49.18 -27.41 28.11
N ALA A 34 50.07 -26.44 27.87
CA ALA A 34 51.25 -26.23 28.72
C ALA A 34 50.89 -25.75 30.15
N PRO A 35 50.07 -24.70 30.36
CA PRO A 35 49.80 -24.21 31.71
C PRO A 35 49.01 -25.19 32.59
N THR A 36 48.31 -26.18 32.01
CA THR A 36 47.59 -27.22 32.76
C THR A 36 48.41 -28.49 33.00
N ALA A 37 49.33 -28.83 32.08
CA ALA A 37 50.20 -29.99 32.22
C ALA A 37 51.48 -29.71 33.03
N GLU A 38 51.92 -28.46 33.13
CA GLU A 38 53.16 -28.04 33.80
C GLU A 38 52.91 -27.32 35.14
N LEU A 39 51.92 -27.78 35.92
CA LEU A 39 51.60 -27.17 37.20
C LEU A 39 52.77 -27.35 38.19
N LEU A 40 53.31 -26.25 38.71
CA LEU A 40 54.32 -26.30 39.78
C LEU A 40 53.65 -26.49 41.14
N ALA A 41 54.30 -27.25 42.03
CA ALA A 41 53.87 -27.39 43.42
C ALA A 41 53.91 -26.02 44.13
N ALA A 42 52.84 -25.68 44.88
CA ALA A 42 52.71 -24.38 45.57
C ALA A 42 53.66 -24.24 46.78
N GLY A 43 54.13 -25.36 47.32
CA GLY A 43 55.12 -25.46 48.37
C GLY A 43 55.96 -26.73 48.18
N THR A 44 57.04 -26.87 48.96
CA THR A 44 57.94 -28.04 48.89
C THR A 44 57.43 -29.21 49.74
N ASP A 45 56.16 -29.21 50.11
CA ASP A 45 55.53 -30.29 50.85
C ASP A 45 54.97 -31.36 49.90
N GLU A 46 54.94 -32.59 50.38
CA GLU A 46 54.53 -33.76 49.59
C GLU A 46 53.07 -33.69 49.13
N VAL A 47 52.21 -32.92 49.84
CA VAL A 47 50.82 -32.72 49.44
C VAL A 47 50.74 -31.81 48.23
N SER A 48 51.50 -30.71 48.21
CA SER A 48 51.61 -29.80 47.06
C SER A 48 52.19 -30.48 45.82
N GLU A 49 53.21 -31.33 45.95
CA GLU A 49 53.77 -32.11 44.83
C GLU A 49 52.80 -33.17 44.29
N ALA A 50 52.11 -33.90 45.17
CA ALA A 50 51.12 -34.90 44.77
C ALA A 50 49.92 -34.27 44.06
N ILE A 51 49.45 -33.10 44.53
CA ILE A 51 48.38 -32.34 43.88
C ILE A 51 48.81 -31.87 42.49
N ALA A 52 50.01 -31.28 42.35
CA ALA A 52 50.54 -30.86 41.06
C ALA A 52 50.64 -32.04 40.06
N SER A 53 51.17 -33.19 40.51
CA SER A 53 51.27 -34.40 39.68
C SER A 53 49.90 -34.94 39.24
N LEU A 54 48.89 -34.93 40.13
CA LEU A 54 47.53 -35.36 39.80
C LEU A 54 46.91 -34.47 38.71
N PHE A 55 47.03 -33.14 38.85
CA PHE A 55 46.50 -32.19 37.86
C PHE A 55 47.25 -32.28 36.52
N SER A 56 48.58 -32.43 36.53
CA SER A 56 49.37 -32.67 35.31
C SER A 56 48.98 -33.98 34.61
N GLY A 57 48.77 -35.05 35.37
CA GLY A 57 48.31 -36.34 34.81
C GLY A 57 46.91 -36.23 34.18
N HIS A 58 45.98 -35.58 34.87
CA HIS A 58 44.63 -35.34 34.35
C HIS A 58 44.64 -34.47 33.08
N ALA A 59 45.53 -33.47 32.99
CA ALA A 59 45.68 -32.64 31.81
C ALA A 59 46.13 -33.45 30.58
N LEU A 60 47.07 -34.40 30.74
CA LEU A 60 47.53 -35.25 29.64
C LEU A 60 46.44 -36.23 29.17
N ASP A 61 45.67 -36.81 30.09
CA ASP A 61 44.52 -37.65 29.74
C ASP A 61 43.45 -36.86 28.99
N TYR A 62 43.19 -35.62 29.41
CA TYR A 62 42.28 -34.70 28.72
C TYR A 62 42.77 -34.37 27.30
N GLN A 63 44.06 -34.12 27.08
CA GLN A 63 44.62 -33.87 25.74
C GLN A 63 44.50 -35.10 24.82
N ASN A 64 44.74 -36.31 25.34
CA ASN A 64 44.57 -37.56 24.59
C ASN A 64 43.11 -37.82 24.21
N LEU A 65 42.17 -37.51 25.10
CA LEU A 65 40.73 -37.58 24.82
C LEU A 65 40.33 -36.53 23.77
N GLY A 66 40.85 -35.30 23.89
CA GLY A 66 40.64 -34.22 22.94
C GLY A 66 41.03 -34.62 21.52
N ALA A 67 42.20 -35.23 21.32
CA ALA A 67 42.65 -35.69 20.00
C ALA A 67 41.71 -36.74 19.37
N ARG A 68 41.15 -37.65 20.18
CA ARG A 68 40.17 -38.65 19.70
C ARG A 68 38.84 -38.02 19.33
N MET A 69 38.40 -37.01 20.09
CA MET A 69 37.17 -36.28 19.81
C MET A 69 37.30 -35.42 18.55
N THR A 70 38.45 -34.78 18.31
CA THR A 70 38.74 -34.05 17.06
C THR A 70 38.64 -34.97 15.84
N ALA A 71 39.25 -36.15 15.89
CA ALA A 71 39.19 -37.10 14.78
C ALA A 71 37.76 -37.58 14.46
N PHE A 72 36.94 -37.79 15.49
CA PHE A 72 35.52 -38.12 15.31
C PHE A 72 34.73 -36.92 14.72
N HIS A 73 34.98 -35.72 15.25
CA HIS A 73 34.35 -34.48 14.79
C HIS A 73 34.63 -34.23 13.31
N ASP A 74 35.88 -34.38 12.87
CA ASP A 74 36.28 -34.22 11.47
C ASP A 74 35.56 -35.22 10.55
N GLN A 75 35.43 -36.48 10.99
CA GLN A 75 34.69 -37.50 10.24
C GLN A 75 33.20 -37.20 10.16
N PHE A 76 32.61 -36.68 11.24
CA PHE A 76 31.21 -36.29 11.28
C PHE A 76 30.92 -35.11 10.32
N VAL A 77 31.76 -34.07 10.35
CA VAL A 77 31.65 -32.91 9.44
C VAL A 77 31.82 -33.35 7.97
N ALA A 78 32.78 -34.24 7.68
CA ALA A 78 32.99 -34.76 6.34
C ALA A 78 31.78 -35.57 5.83
N ALA A 79 31.20 -36.42 6.69
CA ALA A 79 30.02 -37.21 6.35
C ALA A 79 28.77 -36.33 6.13
N LEU A 80 28.60 -35.28 6.95
CA LEU A 80 27.49 -34.33 6.81
C LEU A 80 27.59 -33.52 5.52
N THR A 81 28.80 -33.04 5.19
CA THR A 81 29.09 -32.35 3.92
C THR A 81 28.80 -33.22 2.71
N ALA A 82 29.22 -34.50 2.74
CA ALA A 82 28.93 -35.46 1.68
C ALA A 82 27.43 -35.76 1.56
N GLY A 83 26.72 -35.86 2.68
CA GLY A 83 25.27 -36.05 2.73
C GLY A 83 24.51 -34.92 2.05
N GLY A 84 24.84 -33.66 2.35
CA GLY A 84 24.23 -32.48 1.72
C GLY A 84 24.38 -32.48 0.19
N GLY A 85 25.57 -32.83 -0.31
CA GLY A 85 25.81 -32.92 -1.77
C GLY A 85 25.01 -34.02 -2.47
N LEU A 86 24.73 -35.13 -1.79
CA LEU A 86 23.93 -36.23 -2.36
C LEU A 86 22.44 -35.88 -2.47
N TYR A 87 21.89 -35.12 -1.53
CA TYR A 87 20.49 -34.66 -1.61
C TYR A 87 20.30 -33.60 -2.71
N SER A 88 21.20 -32.61 -2.80
CA SER A 88 21.18 -31.60 -3.87
C SER A 88 21.28 -32.22 -5.28
N SER A 89 22.16 -33.21 -5.45
CA SER A 89 22.30 -33.91 -6.74
C SER A 89 21.10 -34.82 -7.07
N ALA A 90 20.41 -35.36 -6.07
CA ALA A 90 19.19 -36.13 -6.27
C ALA A 90 18.01 -35.25 -6.73
N GLU A 91 17.87 -34.04 -6.18
CA GLU A 91 16.86 -33.07 -6.63
C GLU A 91 17.14 -32.57 -8.04
N ALA A 92 18.40 -32.25 -8.35
CA ALA A 92 18.83 -31.89 -9.70
C ALA A 92 18.53 -33.03 -10.69
N ALA A 93 18.81 -34.28 -10.34
CA ALA A 93 18.55 -35.45 -11.18
C ALA A 93 17.05 -35.75 -11.38
N ALA A 94 16.17 -35.29 -10.50
CA ALA A 94 14.72 -35.42 -10.64
C ALA A 94 14.13 -34.36 -11.59
N ALA A 95 14.74 -33.17 -11.65
CA ALA A 95 14.31 -32.08 -12.55
C ALA A 95 14.92 -32.20 -13.96
N THR A 96 16.10 -32.81 -14.10
CA THR A 96 16.83 -32.91 -15.38
C THR A 96 16.03 -33.54 -16.52
N PRO A 97 15.21 -34.61 -16.36
CA PRO A 97 14.49 -35.18 -17.50
C PRO A 97 13.42 -34.26 -18.07
N LEU A 98 12.80 -33.42 -17.22
CA LEU A 98 11.81 -32.42 -17.65
C LEU A 98 12.50 -31.23 -18.31
N GLN A 99 13.64 -30.80 -17.77
CA GLN A 99 14.44 -29.72 -18.36
C GLN A 99 15.06 -30.14 -19.70
N ASP A 100 15.53 -31.38 -19.84
CA ASP A 100 16.07 -31.91 -21.08
C ASP A 100 15.00 -32.01 -22.17
N LEU A 101 13.79 -32.44 -21.81
CA LEU A 101 12.66 -32.44 -22.75
C LEU A 101 12.31 -31.03 -23.21
N LEU A 102 12.25 -30.05 -22.29
CA LEU A 102 12.03 -28.64 -22.64
C LEU A 102 13.16 -28.09 -23.51
N ASN A 103 14.41 -28.44 -23.22
CA ASN A 103 15.57 -28.04 -24.02
C ASN A 103 15.48 -28.61 -25.44
N VAL A 104 15.07 -29.87 -25.61
CA VAL A 104 14.86 -30.49 -26.93
C VAL A 104 13.73 -29.80 -27.69
N VAL A 105 12.62 -29.48 -27.03
CA VAL A 105 11.48 -28.79 -27.63
C VAL A 105 11.83 -27.35 -28.01
N ASN A 106 12.63 -26.66 -27.19
CA ASN A 106 13.00 -25.26 -27.38
C ASN A 106 14.22 -25.07 -28.30
N ALA A 107 15.10 -26.07 -28.44
CA ALA A 107 16.36 -25.94 -29.20
C ALA A 107 16.16 -25.42 -30.63
N PRO A 108 15.17 -25.88 -31.42
CA PRO A 108 14.94 -25.36 -32.77
C PRO A 108 14.58 -23.87 -32.78
N THR A 109 13.69 -23.42 -31.89
CA THR A 109 13.26 -22.01 -31.87
C THR A 109 14.28 -21.10 -31.19
N GLN A 110 15.00 -21.59 -30.18
CA GLN A 110 16.10 -20.87 -29.55
C GLN A 110 17.23 -20.63 -30.56
N ALA A 111 17.54 -21.61 -31.41
CA ALA A 111 18.54 -21.46 -32.47
C ALA A 111 18.10 -20.55 -33.62
N LEU A 112 16.81 -20.59 -33.99
CA LEU A 112 16.30 -19.85 -35.17
C LEU A 112 15.86 -18.42 -34.84
N LEU A 113 15.30 -18.20 -33.65
CA LEU A 113 14.62 -16.96 -33.26
C LEU A 113 15.18 -16.36 -31.96
N GLY A 114 16.17 -16.99 -31.34
CA GLY A 114 16.76 -16.53 -30.07
C GLY A 114 15.80 -16.60 -28.88
N ARG A 115 14.67 -17.33 -29.02
CA ARG A 115 13.61 -17.41 -28.02
C ARG A 115 13.07 -18.84 -27.86
N PRO A 116 12.73 -19.27 -26.64
CA PRO A 116 12.15 -20.59 -26.44
C PRO A 116 10.76 -20.66 -27.06
N LEU A 117 10.31 -21.87 -27.40
CA LEU A 117 8.94 -22.09 -27.87
C LEU A 117 7.98 -22.09 -26.67
N ILE A 118 8.39 -22.72 -25.57
CA ILE A 118 7.66 -22.85 -24.31
C ILE A 118 8.60 -22.58 -23.14
N GLY A 119 8.18 -21.78 -22.19
CA GLY A 119 8.91 -21.47 -20.97
C GLY A 119 8.86 -19.99 -20.63
N ASP A 120 8.98 -19.68 -19.35
CA ASP A 120 8.96 -18.30 -18.88
C ASP A 120 10.26 -17.58 -19.25
N GLY A 121 10.17 -16.26 -19.37
CA GLY A 121 11.32 -15.39 -19.57
C GLY A 121 12.16 -15.33 -18.31
N ALA A 122 13.48 -15.29 -18.46
CA ALA A 122 14.38 -15.17 -17.32
C ALA A 122 14.25 -13.79 -16.66
N ASP A 123 14.13 -13.75 -15.34
CA ASP A 123 14.16 -12.49 -14.60
C ASP A 123 15.51 -11.78 -14.76
N GLY A 124 15.49 -10.45 -14.79
CA GLY A 124 16.71 -9.66 -14.72
C GLY A 124 17.40 -9.89 -13.37
N THR A 125 18.71 -10.10 -13.38
CA THR A 125 19.49 -10.35 -12.15
C THR A 125 20.51 -9.25 -11.86
N ALA A 126 20.92 -8.47 -12.87
CA ALA A 126 21.79 -7.31 -12.69
C ALA A 126 20.98 -6.01 -12.53
N PRO A 127 21.48 -5.00 -11.78
CA PRO A 127 20.75 -3.77 -11.56
C PRO A 127 20.25 -3.09 -12.85
N GLY A 128 18.94 -2.84 -12.93
CA GLY A 128 18.29 -2.25 -14.11
C GLY A 128 18.20 -3.16 -15.35
N GLN A 129 18.59 -4.43 -15.24
CA GLN A 129 18.48 -5.38 -16.34
C GLN A 129 17.01 -5.72 -16.62
N ALA A 130 16.61 -5.64 -17.89
CA ALA A 130 15.28 -6.06 -18.32
C ALA A 130 15.08 -7.57 -18.16
N GLY A 131 13.85 -7.96 -17.85
CA GLY A 131 13.43 -9.35 -17.89
C GLY A 131 13.39 -9.88 -19.33
N GLY A 132 13.77 -11.14 -19.50
CA GLY A 132 13.72 -11.84 -20.76
C GLY A 132 12.27 -12.04 -21.24
N ALA A 133 12.09 -12.10 -22.55
CA ALA A 133 10.79 -12.42 -23.12
C ALA A 133 10.42 -13.89 -22.86
N GLY A 134 9.14 -14.15 -22.59
CA GLY A 134 8.60 -15.50 -22.50
C GLY A 134 8.64 -16.25 -23.82
N GLY A 135 8.41 -17.56 -23.75
CA GLY A 135 8.35 -18.46 -24.89
C GLY A 135 7.29 -18.06 -25.91
N LEU A 136 7.51 -18.38 -27.18
CA LEU A 136 6.67 -17.92 -28.30
C LEU A 136 5.20 -18.38 -28.19
N LEU A 137 4.94 -19.58 -27.68
CA LEU A 137 3.58 -20.13 -27.55
C LEU A 137 3.03 -20.03 -26.13
N TYR A 138 3.82 -20.46 -25.14
CA TYR A 138 3.40 -20.47 -23.75
C TYR A 138 4.56 -20.04 -22.86
N GLY A 139 4.35 -19.00 -22.07
CA GLY A 139 5.35 -18.51 -21.13
C GLY A 139 5.10 -17.07 -20.72
N ASN A 140 5.23 -16.81 -19.43
CA ASN A 140 5.22 -15.47 -18.88
C ASN A 140 6.52 -14.74 -19.26
N GLY A 141 6.48 -13.42 -19.30
CA GLY A 141 7.71 -12.63 -19.37
C GLY A 141 8.42 -12.59 -18.01
N GLY A 142 9.75 -12.50 -18.03
CA GLY A 142 10.53 -12.37 -16.80
C GLY A 142 10.40 -10.98 -16.18
N ASN A 143 10.56 -10.87 -14.87
CA ASN A 143 10.55 -9.59 -14.16
C ASN A 143 11.81 -8.79 -14.46
N GLY A 144 11.69 -7.47 -14.52
CA GLY A 144 12.84 -6.57 -14.58
C GLY A 144 13.53 -6.45 -13.22
N ALA A 145 14.87 -6.37 -13.23
CA ALA A 145 15.65 -6.18 -12.02
C ALA A 145 15.49 -4.76 -11.47
N ALA A 146 15.58 -4.60 -10.14
CA ALA A 146 15.66 -3.30 -9.50
C ALA A 146 16.91 -2.53 -9.99
N GLY A 147 16.78 -1.22 -10.25
CA GLY A 147 17.94 -0.33 -10.31
C GLY A 147 18.38 -0.07 -8.87
N THR A 148 19.48 -0.64 -8.40
CA THR A 148 19.93 -0.42 -7.00
C THR A 148 20.85 0.79 -6.86
N ASN A 149 21.36 1.32 -7.98
CA ASN A 149 22.31 2.42 -8.02
C ASN A 149 21.60 3.75 -8.31
N PRO A 150 22.07 4.88 -7.76
CA PRO A 150 21.48 6.19 -8.04
C PRO A 150 21.40 6.49 -9.54
N GLY A 151 20.25 6.99 -9.99
CA GLY A 151 19.96 7.35 -11.37
C GLY A 151 19.76 6.17 -12.33
N VAL A 152 19.98 4.93 -11.89
CA VAL A 152 19.76 3.74 -12.73
C VAL A 152 18.28 3.39 -12.72
N ALA A 153 17.68 3.31 -13.90
CA ALA A 153 16.30 2.91 -14.05
C ALA A 153 16.10 1.43 -13.67
N GLY A 154 14.90 1.10 -13.21
CA GLY A 154 14.47 -0.29 -13.07
C GLY A 154 14.39 -0.97 -14.44
N GLY A 155 14.71 -2.25 -14.47
CA GLY A 155 14.62 -3.05 -15.70
C GLY A 155 13.18 -3.17 -16.17
N ALA A 156 12.96 -3.11 -17.48
CA ALA A 156 11.63 -3.39 -18.02
C ALA A 156 11.26 -4.88 -17.79
N GLY A 157 9.99 -5.15 -17.53
CA GLY A 157 9.46 -6.51 -17.54
C GLY A 157 9.45 -7.09 -18.95
N GLY A 158 9.70 -8.39 -19.06
CA GLY A 158 9.69 -9.13 -20.31
C GLY A 158 8.29 -9.25 -20.89
N ALA A 159 8.18 -9.22 -22.22
CA ALA A 159 6.93 -9.52 -22.89
C ALA A 159 6.65 -11.03 -22.90
N ALA A 160 5.39 -11.43 -22.73
CA ALA A 160 4.95 -12.80 -22.98
C ALA A 160 4.85 -13.12 -24.50
N GLY A 161 4.65 -14.39 -24.84
CA GLY A 161 4.44 -14.85 -26.21
C GLY A 161 2.97 -14.83 -26.66
N LEU A 162 2.45 -15.96 -27.12
CA LEU A 162 1.04 -16.09 -27.52
C LEU A 162 0.11 -16.18 -26.29
N ILE A 163 0.47 -17.02 -25.31
CA ILE A 163 -0.22 -17.19 -24.03
C ILE A 163 0.77 -16.98 -22.89
N GLY A 164 0.43 -16.10 -21.94
CA GLY A 164 1.25 -15.83 -20.76
C GLY A 164 1.13 -14.38 -20.30
N ASN A 165 1.46 -14.09 -19.05
CA ASN A 165 1.42 -12.75 -18.49
C ASN A 165 2.74 -12.02 -18.73
N GLY A 166 2.70 -10.71 -18.94
CA GLY A 166 3.91 -9.89 -19.01
C GLY A 166 4.60 -9.81 -17.64
N GLY A 167 5.93 -9.75 -17.63
CA GLY A 167 6.71 -9.62 -16.41
C GLY A 167 6.56 -8.24 -15.77
N ALA A 168 6.75 -8.13 -14.46
CA ALA A 168 6.72 -6.85 -13.77
C ALA A 168 7.97 -6.01 -14.11
N GLY A 169 7.83 -4.68 -14.15
CA GLY A 169 8.96 -3.78 -14.22
C GLY A 169 9.67 -3.67 -12.86
N GLY A 170 11.00 -3.58 -12.89
CA GLY A 170 11.81 -3.39 -11.69
C GLY A 170 11.65 -1.99 -11.11
N ILE A 171 11.85 -1.85 -9.80
CA ILE A 171 11.90 -0.52 -9.14
C ILE A 171 13.12 0.27 -9.62
N GLY A 172 13.01 1.59 -9.73
CA GLY A 172 14.12 2.47 -10.03
C GLY A 172 15.05 2.68 -8.84
N GLY A 173 16.34 2.91 -9.10
CA GLY A 173 17.30 3.34 -8.08
C GLY A 173 17.07 4.78 -7.69
N ALA A 174 17.77 5.30 -6.69
CA ALA A 174 17.52 6.65 -6.19
C ALA A 174 17.49 7.70 -7.34
N GLY A 175 16.36 8.39 -7.56
CA GLY A 175 16.11 9.32 -8.67
C GLY A 175 16.01 8.70 -10.07
N GLY A 176 16.16 7.38 -10.21
CA GLY A 176 15.99 6.62 -11.44
C GLY A 176 14.52 6.19 -11.65
N SER A 177 14.07 6.18 -12.91
CA SER A 177 12.70 5.77 -13.23
C SER A 177 12.44 4.28 -12.98
N GLY A 178 11.22 3.92 -12.64
CA GLY A 178 10.79 2.53 -12.60
C GLY A 178 10.75 1.91 -14.00
N GLY A 179 10.94 0.59 -14.06
CA GLY A 179 10.86 -0.17 -15.30
C GLY A 179 9.43 -0.30 -15.80
N ALA A 180 9.21 -0.25 -17.11
CA ALA A 180 7.88 -0.54 -17.66
C ALA A 180 7.52 -2.01 -17.45
N GLY A 181 6.24 -2.30 -17.20
CA GLY A 181 5.72 -3.66 -17.20
C GLY A 181 5.70 -4.28 -18.59
N GLY A 182 5.93 -5.58 -18.68
CA GLY A 182 5.92 -6.33 -19.91
C GLY A 182 4.53 -6.49 -20.51
N THR A 183 4.42 -6.60 -21.82
CA THR A 183 3.13 -6.88 -22.46
C THR A 183 2.67 -8.30 -22.18
N GLY A 184 1.37 -8.48 -21.94
CA GLY A 184 0.74 -9.80 -21.87
C GLY A 184 0.75 -10.52 -23.22
N GLY A 185 0.37 -11.79 -23.20
CA GLY A 185 0.38 -12.64 -24.38
C GLY A 185 -0.54 -12.12 -25.48
N TRP A 186 -0.14 -12.29 -26.74
CA TRP A 186 -0.90 -11.75 -27.87
C TRP A 186 -2.35 -12.25 -27.92
N LEU A 187 -2.58 -13.53 -27.57
CA LEU A 187 -3.92 -14.10 -27.50
C LEU A 187 -4.50 -13.99 -26.09
N TYR A 188 -3.79 -14.48 -25.08
CA TYR A 188 -4.29 -14.51 -23.71
C TYR A 188 -3.19 -14.20 -22.70
N GLY A 189 -3.42 -13.19 -21.88
CA GLY A 189 -2.56 -12.89 -20.76
C GLY A 189 -2.59 -11.42 -20.36
N ASN A 190 -2.36 -11.19 -19.08
CA ASN A 190 -2.38 -9.86 -18.50
C ASN A 190 -1.05 -9.15 -18.75
N GLY A 191 -1.10 -7.82 -18.87
CA GLY A 191 0.11 -7.01 -18.84
C GLY A 191 0.74 -6.97 -17.45
N GLY A 192 2.06 -6.88 -17.40
CA GLY A 192 2.82 -6.76 -16.15
C GLY A 192 2.68 -5.36 -15.54
N ALA A 193 2.80 -5.25 -14.21
CA ALA A 193 2.80 -3.95 -13.55
C ALA A 193 4.10 -3.17 -13.87
N GLY A 194 4.01 -1.85 -13.92
CA GLY A 194 5.17 -0.98 -13.97
C GLY A 194 5.86 -0.88 -12.60
N GLY A 195 7.18 -0.78 -12.59
CA GLY A 195 7.96 -0.60 -11.37
C GLY A 195 7.83 0.83 -10.83
N ALA A 196 7.96 0.99 -9.52
CA ALA A 196 8.01 2.32 -8.90
C ALA A 196 9.29 3.08 -9.30
N GLY A 197 9.21 4.40 -9.42
CA GLY A 197 10.39 5.25 -9.53
C GLY A 197 11.13 5.34 -8.19
N GLY A 198 12.46 5.45 -8.22
CA GLY A 198 13.23 5.54 -7.00
C GLY A 198 13.22 6.96 -6.42
N ALA A 199 13.18 7.06 -5.10
CA ALA A 199 13.21 8.34 -4.39
C ALA A 199 14.51 9.12 -4.70
N GLY A 200 14.40 10.42 -4.87
CA GLY A 200 15.53 11.32 -5.09
C GLY A 200 16.42 11.36 -3.85
N ALA A 201 17.74 11.30 -4.07
CA ALA A 201 18.70 11.46 -2.97
C ALA A 201 18.62 12.90 -2.40
N PRO A 202 18.71 13.06 -1.06
CA PRO A 202 18.86 14.37 -0.45
C PRO A 202 20.08 15.11 -1.01
N GLY A 203 19.99 16.43 -1.12
CA GLY A 203 21.12 17.28 -1.52
C GLY A 203 22.23 17.25 -0.47
N LEU A 204 23.49 17.23 -0.91
CA LEU A 204 24.62 17.57 -0.03
C LEU A 204 24.57 19.07 0.30
N VAL A 205 25.28 19.48 1.36
CA VAL A 205 25.48 20.88 1.75
C VAL A 205 25.68 21.78 0.52
N SER A 206 24.82 22.80 0.36
CA SER A 206 24.84 23.76 -0.74
C SER A 206 24.38 23.24 -2.11
N PHE A 207 23.75 22.06 -2.19
CA PHE A 207 23.19 21.48 -3.43
C PHE A 207 21.69 21.20 -3.31
N ASN A 208 21.01 21.22 -4.47
CA ASN A 208 19.60 20.85 -4.58
C ASN A 208 19.37 19.38 -4.20
N GLY A 209 18.16 19.09 -3.74
CA GLY A 209 17.66 17.72 -3.69
C GLY A 209 17.53 17.14 -5.09
N SER A 210 17.82 15.84 -5.23
CA SER A 210 17.64 15.16 -6.51
C SER A 210 16.16 14.91 -6.76
N ASN A 211 15.71 14.97 -8.02
CA ASN A 211 14.33 14.64 -8.34
C ASN A 211 14.04 13.15 -8.07
N GLY A 212 12.79 12.85 -7.75
CA GLY A 212 12.29 11.49 -7.74
C GLY A 212 12.19 10.92 -9.16
N GLY A 213 12.41 9.62 -9.30
CA GLY A 213 12.27 8.94 -10.58
C GLY A 213 10.80 8.78 -10.97
N ASN A 214 10.48 8.82 -12.26
CA ASN A 214 9.11 8.53 -12.69
C ASN A 214 8.77 7.05 -12.50
N GLY A 215 7.52 6.74 -12.20
CA GLY A 215 7.01 5.37 -12.24
C GLY A 215 7.01 4.79 -13.65
N GLY A 216 7.22 3.49 -13.74
CA GLY A 216 7.15 2.77 -15.01
C GLY A 216 5.71 2.58 -15.48
N ASN A 217 5.46 2.63 -16.78
CA ASN A 217 4.13 2.34 -17.31
C ASN A 217 3.77 0.87 -17.11
N GLY A 218 2.49 0.58 -16.87
CA GLY A 218 1.97 -0.78 -16.89
C GLY A 218 1.97 -1.36 -18.30
N GLY A 219 2.18 -2.68 -18.39
CA GLY A 219 2.15 -3.42 -19.64
C GLY A 219 0.73 -3.55 -20.19
N ALA A 220 0.58 -3.49 -21.52
CA ALA A 220 -0.70 -3.75 -22.17
C ALA A 220 -0.99 -5.26 -22.27
N ALA A 221 -2.26 -5.64 -22.25
CA ALA A 221 -2.70 -6.98 -22.63
C ALA A 221 -2.87 -7.13 -24.16
N GLY A 222 -2.95 -8.37 -24.64
CA GLY A 222 -3.15 -8.70 -26.05
C GLY A 222 -4.63 -8.71 -26.47
N TRP A 223 -5.13 -9.86 -26.93
CA TRP A 223 -6.53 -10.00 -27.36
C TRP A 223 -7.49 -10.16 -26.16
N TRP A 224 -7.10 -10.98 -25.19
CA TRP A 224 -7.78 -11.20 -23.92
C TRP A 224 -6.82 -10.95 -22.75
N GLY A 225 -7.32 -10.33 -21.69
CA GLY A 225 -6.55 -10.11 -20.46
C GLY A 225 -6.59 -8.66 -20.00
N THR A 226 -6.16 -8.41 -18.76
CA THR A 226 -6.19 -7.09 -18.15
C THR A 226 -4.87 -6.35 -18.33
N GLY A 227 -4.93 -5.03 -18.48
CA GLY A 227 -3.73 -4.19 -18.49
C GLY A 227 -3.06 -4.14 -17.11
N GLY A 228 -1.74 -4.02 -17.08
CA GLY A 228 -0.97 -3.88 -15.85
C GLY A 228 -1.10 -2.48 -15.26
N ALA A 229 -1.00 -2.34 -13.93
CA ALA A 229 -0.98 -1.03 -13.29
C ALA A 229 0.32 -0.27 -13.59
N GLY A 230 0.25 1.07 -13.64
CA GLY A 230 1.43 1.92 -13.65
C GLY A 230 2.12 1.97 -12.29
N GLY A 231 3.43 2.13 -12.27
CA GLY A 231 4.22 2.29 -11.05
C GLY A 231 4.07 3.69 -10.47
N ALA A 232 4.22 3.82 -9.16
CA ALA A 232 4.25 5.14 -8.51
C ALA A 232 5.53 5.91 -8.88
N GLY A 233 5.46 7.24 -8.93
CA GLY A 233 6.63 8.10 -8.99
C GLY A 233 7.36 8.13 -7.65
N GLY A 234 8.68 8.24 -7.69
CA GLY A 234 9.53 8.38 -6.51
C GLY A 234 9.42 9.77 -5.90
N GLU A 235 9.63 9.88 -4.61
CA GLU A 235 9.65 11.16 -3.90
C GLU A 235 10.85 12.01 -4.33
N GLY A 236 10.72 13.33 -4.30
CA GLY A 236 11.84 14.25 -4.47
C GLY A 236 12.74 14.30 -3.24
N GLY A 237 14.05 14.32 -3.42
CA GLY A 237 15.00 14.44 -2.31
C GLY A 237 14.92 15.83 -1.66
N ALA A 238 15.09 15.91 -0.35
CA ALA A 238 15.18 17.20 0.32
C ALA A 238 16.42 18.00 -0.12
N ALA A 239 16.34 19.33 -0.06
CA ALA A 239 17.48 20.21 -0.28
C ALA A 239 18.60 20.01 0.77
N GLY A 240 19.86 20.22 0.38
CA GLY A 240 20.99 20.19 1.32
C GLY A 240 20.95 21.30 2.37
N GLY A 241 21.61 21.09 3.52
CA GLY A 241 21.72 22.10 4.57
C GLY A 241 23.04 22.85 4.52
N GLY A 242 23.02 24.19 4.63
CA GLY A 242 24.22 25.02 4.69
C GLY A 242 24.68 25.30 6.13
N PRO A 243 25.99 25.52 6.38
CA PRO A 243 26.40 26.40 7.48
C PRO A 243 25.97 27.84 7.15
N ALA A 244 25.44 28.56 8.14
CA ALA A 244 24.89 29.91 7.97
C ALA A 244 25.85 30.85 7.21
N GLY A 245 25.40 31.48 6.12
CA GLY A 245 26.08 32.63 5.49
C GLY A 245 26.75 32.42 4.12
N ILE A 246 26.57 31.29 3.42
CA ILE A 246 27.03 31.11 2.03
C ILE A 246 25.84 30.88 1.09
N ALA A 247 25.48 31.93 0.36
CA ALA A 247 24.31 31.99 -0.51
C ALA A 247 24.54 31.34 -1.88
N TYR A 248 23.94 30.16 -2.11
CA TYR A 248 23.54 29.66 -3.44
C TYR A 248 22.24 28.82 -3.30
N GLY A 249 21.29 28.99 -4.23
CA GLY A 249 19.91 28.51 -4.12
C GLY A 249 19.76 26.99 -4.06
N GLN A 250 19.09 26.51 -3.01
CA GLN A 250 18.83 25.10 -2.75
C GLN A 250 17.32 24.82 -2.85
N THR A 251 16.93 24.07 -3.87
CA THR A 251 15.54 23.65 -4.11
C THR A 251 15.37 22.18 -3.72
N GLY A 252 14.24 21.84 -3.10
CA GLY A 252 13.85 20.45 -2.94
C GLY A 252 13.63 19.77 -4.30
N GLY A 253 13.94 18.49 -4.40
CA GLY A 253 13.75 17.72 -5.63
C GLY A 253 12.28 17.66 -6.03
N VAL A 254 11.98 17.68 -7.31
CA VAL A 254 10.61 17.46 -7.80
C VAL A 254 10.24 15.99 -7.59
N GLY A 255 9.00 15.72 -7.17
CA GLY A 255 8.47 14.37 -7.11
C GLY A 255 8.32 13.76 -8.51
N GLY A 256 8.64 12.49 -8.66
CA GLY A 256 8.52 11.77 -9.93
C GLY A 256 7.07 11.61 -10.35
N ASN A 257 6.79 11.61 -11.67
CA ASN A 257 5.43 11.35 -12.15
C ASN A 257 5.07 9.88 -11.99
N GLY A 258 3.79 9.57 -11.77
CA GLY A 258 3.28 8.21 -11.84
C GLY A 258 3.30 7.65 -13.26
N GLY A 259 3.48 6.34 -13.39
CA GLY A 259 3.43 5.64 -14.66
C GLY A 259 1.98 5.47 -15.14
N ASN A 260 1.76 5.47 -16.44
CA ASN A 260 0.41 5.23 -16.98
C ASN A 260 0.02 3.75 -16.80
N GLY A 261 -1.27 3.49 -16.62
CA GLY A 261 -1.81 2.14 -16.65
C GLY A 261 -1.76 1.53 -18.06
N GLY A 262 -1.58 0.22 -18.11
CA GLY A 262 -1.58 -0.55 -19.35
C GLY A 262 -2.97 -0.71 -19.93
N ASN A 263 -3.07 -0.78 -21.26
CA ASN A 263 -4.35 -1.02 -21.91
C ASN A 263 -4.86 -2.45 -21.66
N GLY A 264 -6.17 -2.60 -21.52
CA GLY A 264 -6.84 -3.90 -21.47
C GLY A 264 -6.83 -4.61 -22.83
N GLY A 265 -7.22 -5.88 -22.85
CA GLY A 265 -7.26 -6.68 -24.06
C GLY A 265 -8.16 -6.09 -25.14
N TRP A 266 -7.76 -6.23 -26.41
CA TRP A 266 -8.51 -5.63 -27.53
C TRP A 266 -9.96 -6.15 -27.61
N PHE A 267 -10.18 -7.44 -27.37
CA PHE A 267 -11.53 -7.98 -27.35
C PHE A 267 -12.17 -7.84 -25.97
N ALA A 268 -11.53 -8.37 -24.92
CA ALA A 268 -12.05 -8.20 -23.57
C ALA A 268 -10.93 -8.15 -22.52
N GLY A 269 -11.10 -7.19 -21.60
CA GLY A 269 -10.32 -7.09 -20.38
C GLY A 269 -10.24 -5.67 -19.88
N ASN A 270 -10.22 -5.52 -18.56
CA ASN A 270 -10.13 -4.23 -17.91
C ASN A 270 -8.72 -3.65 -18.09
N ALA A 271 -8.63 -2.33 -18.17
CA ALA A 271 -7.36 -1.65 -18.26
C ALA A 271 -6.75 -1.39 -16.88
N GLY A 272 -5.42 -1.23 -16.85
CA GLY A 272 -4.69 -0.99 -15.61
C GLY A 272 -4.86 0.44 -15.10
N ALA A 273 -4.80 0.63 -13.79
CA ALA A 273 -4.78 1.95 -13.18
C ALA A 273 -3.44 2.66 -13.42
N GLY A 274 -3.45 4.00 -13.45
CA GLY A 274 -2.24 4.80 -13.40
C GLY A 274 -1.62 4.79 -12.01
N GLY A 275 -0.30 4.96 -11.94
CA GLY A 275 0.44 5.08 -10.69
C GLY A 275 0.34 6.49 -10.11
N ASN A 276 0.52 6.63 -8.80
CA ASN A 276 0.51 7.94 -8.15
C ASN A 276 1.79 8.73 -8.45
N GLY A 277 1.71 10.06 -8.48
CA GLY A 277 2.88 10.93 -8.47
C GLY A 277 3.58 10.91 -7.12
N GLY A 278 4.90 11.08 -7.12
CA GLY A 278 5.71 11.17 -5.90
C GLY A 278 5.60 12.55 -5.25
N VAL A 279 5.80 12.60 -3.94
CA VAL A 279 5.82 13.87 -3.19
C VAL A 279 7.06 14.69 -3.56
N GLY A 280 6.95 16.01 -3.61
CA GLY A 280 8.09 16.91 -3.80
C GLY A 280 8.95 17.01 -2.54
N GLY A 281 10.26 17.12 -2.70
CA GLY A 281 11.20 17.21 -1.58
C GLY A 281 11.15 18.57 -0.89
N ASP A 282 11.42 18.59 0.41
CA ASP A 282 11.42 19.82 1.20
C ASP A 282 12.61 20.73 0.87
N GLY A 283 12.43 22.05 0.97
CA GLY A 283 13.51 23.03 0.88
C GLY A 283 14.17 23.33 2.24
N ASN A 284 15.40 23.88 2.25
CA ASN A 284 16.20 24.07 3.48
C ASN A 284 16.52 25.55 3.79
N ALA A 285 16.21 25.99 5.02
CA ALA A 285 16.17 27.36 5.58
C ALA A 285 17.42 28.28 5.50
N ALA A 286 18.59 27.83 5.04
CA ALA A 286 19.83 28.48 5.47
C ALA A 286 20.06 29.93 4.95
N ASP A 287 19.59 30.36 3.77
CA ASP A 287 19.70 31.78 3.31
C ASP A 287 18.84 32.09 2.05
N ASN A 288 17.85 32.99 2.18
CA ASN A 288 17.19 33.87 1.17
C ASN A 288 16.94 33.47 -0.31
N GLY A 289 16.92 32.19 -0.71
CA GLY A 289 16.65 31.78 -2.10
C GLY A 289 16.01 30.39 -2.32
N LEU A 290 15.05 29.97 -1.49
CA LEU A 290 14.61 28.58 -1.33
C LEU A 290 13.23 28.29 -1.91
N VAL A 291 13.05 27.14 -2.57
CA VAL A 291 11.73 26.65 -3.02
C VAL A 291 11.57 25.15 -2.72
N GLY A 292 10.41 24.75 -2.19
CA GLY A 292 10.06 23.32 -2.04
C GLY A 292 9.84 22.65 -3.39
N GLY A 293 10.15 21.38 -3.52
CA GLY A 293 9.93 20.63 -4.75
C GLY A 293 8.45 20.51 -5.09
N THR A 294 8.07 20.63 -6.36
CA THR A 294 6.68 20.33 -6.75
C THR A 294 6.40 18.84 -6.64
N GLY A 295 5.16 18.48 -6.30
CA GLY A 295 4.70 17.10 -6.38
C GLY A 295 4.61 16.59 -7.83
N GLY A 296 4.80 15.29 -8.00
CA GLY A 296 4.72 14.62 -9.29
C GLY A 296 3.27 14.48 -9.78
N VAL A 297 3.08 14.45 -11.09
CA VAL A 297 1.75 14.24 -11.68
C VAL A 297 1.36 12.75 -11.59
N GLY A 298 0.11 12.46 -11.28
CA GLY A 298 -0.43 11.10 -11.34
C GLY A 298 -0.48 10.54 -12.76
N GLY A 299 -0.20 9.25 -12.91
CA GLY A 299 -0.26 8.56 -14.19
C GLY A 299 -1.71 8.41 -14.69
N ALA A 300 -1.92 8.47 -16.00
CA ALA A 300 -3.24 8.23 -16.56
C ALA A 300 -3.62 6.74 -16.46
N GLY A 301 -4.91 6.45 -16.30
CA GLY A 301 -5.44 5.10 -16.41
C GLY A 301 -5.39 4.56 -17.83
N GLY A 302 -5.19 3.25 -17.97
CA GLY A 302 -5.19 2.57 -19.27
C GLY A 302 -6.58 2.55 -19.90
N SER A 303 -6.65 2.40 -21.21
CA SER A 303 -7.93 2.25 -21.93
C SER A 303 -8.27 0.77 -22.19
N ALA A 304 -9.56 0.42 -22.10
CA ALA A 304 -10.05 -0.89 -22.50
C ALA A 304 -10.32 -0.98 -24.02
N GLY A 305 -10.42 -2.21 -24.54
CA GLY A 305 -10.62 -2.50 -25.97
C GLY A 305 -12.09 -2.44 -26.41
N LEU A 306 -12.67 -3.59 -26.77
CA LEU A 306 -14.07 -3.71 -27.19
C LEU A 306 -15.00 -3.88 -25.98
N PHE A 307 -14.62 -4.75 -25.04
CA PHE A 307 -15.29 -4.97 -23.76
C PHE A 307 -14.33 -4.74 -22.58
N GLY A 308 -14.83 -4.15 -21.50
CA GLY A 308 -14.09 -4.01 -20.26
C GLY A 308 -14.03 -2.56 -19.76
N ASP A 309 -13.61 -2.41 -18.52
CA ASP A 309 -13.59 -1.12 -17.83
C ASP A 309 -12.27 -0.39 -18.05
N GLY A 310 -12.34 0.95 -18.13
CA GLY A 310 -11.17 1.82 -18.17
C GLY A 310 -10.46 1.87 -16.81
N GLY A 311 -9.13 2.03 -16.82
CA GLY A 311 -8.35 2.12 -15.59
C GLY A 311 -8.51 3.47 -14.90
N ALA A 312 -8.45 3.52 -13.57
CA ALA A 312 -8.45 4.80 -12.85
C ALA A 312 -7.14 5.57 -13.08
N GLY A 313 -7.19 6.90 -13.05
CA GLY A 313 -6.00 7.74 -12.99
C GLY A 313 -5.38 7.74 -11.59
N GLY A 314 -4.06 7.91 -11.54
CA GLY A 314 -3.29 7.98 -10.30
C GLY A 314 -3.42 9.35 -9.63
N GLN A 315 -3.20 9.39 -8.32
CA GLN A 315 -3.20 10.64 -7.55
C GLN A 315 -1.98 11.50 -7.92
N GLY A 316 -2.10 12.82 -7.87
CA GLY A 316 -0.95 13.72 -7.88
C GLY A 316 -0.22 13.69 -6.54
N GLY A 317 1.10 13.85 -6.57
CA GLY A 317 1.91 13.92 -5.35
C GLY A 317 1.83 15.30 -4.70
N ASP A 318 2.06 15.37 -3.40
CA ASP A 318 2.04 16.63 -2.67
C ASP A 318 3.29 17.47 -2.96
N GLY A 319 3.20 18.80 -2.83
CA GLY A 319 4.33 19.69 -2.91
C GLY A 319 5.17 19.68 -1.62
N GLY A 320 6.49 19.79 -1.76
CA GLY A 320 7.43 19.86 -0.64
C GLY A 320 7.31 21.16 0.13
N GLY A 321 7.45 21.07 1.45
CA GLY A 321 7.39 22.21 2.36
C GLY A 321 8.67 23.04 2.37
N VAL A 322 8.61 24.21 3.01
CA VAL A 322 9.80 25.01 3.34
C VAL A 322 9.69 25.65 4.71
N THR A 323 10.81 25.75 5.41
CA THR A 323 10.98 26.64 6.56
C THR A 323 11.75 27.88 6.11
N GLY A 324 11.11 28.90 5.53
CA GLY A 324 11.81 30.11 5.04
C GLY A 324 11.10 30.98 3.97
N LEU A 325 11.80 32.01 3.48
CA LEU A 325 11.27 33.29 2.95
C LEU A 325 10.66 33.33 1.52
N VAL A 326 10.73 32.29 0.66
CA VAL A 326 10.43 32.48 -0.79
C VAL A 326 9.31 31.58 -1.37
N GLY A 327 9.15 30.31 -0.97
CA GLY A 327 7.88 29.60 -1.18
C GLY A 327 7.92 28.07 -1.25
N ALA A 328 6.80 27.42 -0.93
CA ALA A 328 6.66 25.96 -0.94
C ALA A 328 6.26 25.41 -2.32
N GLY A 329 6.47 24.11 -2.53
CA GLY A 329 6.17 23.43 -3.79
C GLY A 329 4.67 23.29 -4.05
N HIS A 330 4.26 23.36 -5.31
CA HIS A 330 2.89 23.06 -5.72
C HIS A 330 2.59 21.56 -5.67
N GLY A 331 1.36 21.20 -5.37
CA GLY A 331 0.88 19.82 -5.55
C GLY A 331 0.82 19.44 -7.03
N GLY A 332 1.11 18.18 -7.31
CA GLY A 332 1.01 17.59 -8.64
C GLY A 332 -0.45 17.38 -9.06
N ALA A 333 -0.72 17.44 -10.37
CA ALA A 333 -2.05 17.13 -10.87
C ALA A 333 -2.37 15.63 -10.78
N GLY A 334 -3.64 15.28 -10.61
CA GLY A 334 -4.10 13.91 -10.75
C GLY A 334 -4.10 13.44 -12.20
N GLY A 335 -3.94 12.14 -12.41
CA GLY A 335 -3.98 11.50 -13.71
C GLY A 335 -5.40 11.36 -14.24
N ASP A 336 -5.57 11.44 -15.56
CA ASP A 336 -6.87 11.20 -16.18
C ASP A 336 -7.28 9.73 -16.09
N GLY A 337 -8.58 9.49 -15.97
CA GLY A 337 -9.17 8.17 -16.06
C GLY A 337 -9.18 7.62 -17.49
N GLY A 338 -9.00 6.31 -17.57
CA GLY A 338 -8.96 5.56 -18.81
C GLY A 338 -10.33 5.38 -19.47
N ARG A 339 -10.34 5.24 -20.80
CA ARG A 339 -11.59 5.00 -21.54
C ARG A 339 -12.09 3.58 -21.33
N ALA A 340 -13.41 3.43 -21.29
CA ALA A 340 -14.05 2.13 -21.30
C ALA A 340 -13.94 1.44 -22.66
N GLY A 341 -14.34 0.16 -22.70
CA GLY A 341 -14.47 -0.59 -23.94
C GLY A 341 -15.47 0.06 -24.91
N TRP A 342 -15.18 -0.03 -26.21
CA TRP A 342 -15.98 0.64 -27.24
C TRP A 342 -17.43 0.15 -27.26
N LEU A 343 -17.68 -1.14 -27.06
CA LEU A 343 -19.04 -1.69 -27.05
C LEU A 343 -19.65 -1.60 -25.67
N SER A 344 -18.99 -2.14 -24.64
CA SER A 344 -19.51 -2.12 -23.28
C SER A 344 -18.41 -2.07 -22.22
N GLY A 345 -18.63 -1.23 -21.21
CA GLY A 345 -17.78 -1.10 -20.03
C GLY A 345 -17.94 0.28 -19.41
N ASN A 346 -17.55 0.43 -18.16
CA ASN A 346 -17.50 1.72 -17.49
C ASN A 346 -16.11 2.34 -17.65
N ALA A 347 -16.06 3.66 -17.71
CA ALA A 347 -14.78 4.34 -17.80
C ALA A 347 -14.08 4.39 -16.42
N GLY A 348 -12.79 4.69 -16.41
CA GLY A 348 -12.01 4.85 -15.18
C GLY A 348 -12.12 6.26 -14.62
N ALA A 349 -12.14 6.39 -13.29
CA ALA A 349 -12.19 7.70 -12.62
C ALA A 349 -10.88 8.48 -12.78
N GLY A 350 -10.95 9.81 -12.74
CA GLY A 350 -9.76 10.65 -12.64
C GLY A 350 -9.14 10.61 -11.25
N GLY A 351 -7.82 10.70 -11.17
CA GLY A 351 -7.10 10.84 -9.91
C GLY A 351 -7.23 12.24 -9.34
N GLY A 352 -7.20 12.38 -8.03
CA GLY A 352 -7.16 13.68 -7.35
C GLY A 352 -5.80 14.37 -7.48
N GLY A 353 -5.79 15.69 -7.35
CA GLY A 353 -4.57 16.49 -7.29
C GLY A 353 -3.94 16.46 -5.90
N GLY A 354 -2.61 16.54 -5.85
CA GLY A 354 -1.86 16.61 -4.60
C GLY A 354 -2.01 17.96 -3.91
N ALA A 355 -1.81 17.99 -2.60
CA ALA A 355 -1.80 19.20 -1.81
C ALA A 355 -0.55 20.06 -2.11
N GLY A 356 -0.68 21.38 -1.95
CA GLY A 356 0.47 22.28 -1.98
C GLY A 356 1.27 22.21 -0.68
N GLY A 357 2.59 22.42 -0.78
CA GLY A 357 3.49 22.43 0.37
C GLY A 357 3.24 23.62 1.30
N ALA A 358 3.46 23.40 2.60
CA ALA A 358 3.29 24.40 3.65
C ALA A 358 4.57 25.23 3.90
N VAL A 359 4.39 26.42 4.48
CA VAL A 359 5.48 27.31 4.90
C VAL A 359 5.40 27.61 6.40
N ASP A 360 6.43 27.23 7.16
CA ASP A 360 6.55 27.50 8.60
C ASP A 360 7.71 28.46 8.87
N ASN A 361 7.44 29.77 9.02
CA ASN A 361 8.45 30.77 9.39
C ASN A 361 7.91 31.82 10.38
N HIS A 362 8.80 32.41 11.20
CA HIS A 362 8.49 33.41 12.25
C HIS A 362 9.00 34.84 11.89
N GLY A 363 9.32 35.12 10.62
CA GLY A 363 9.95 36.36 10.16
C GLY A 363 9.12 37.16 9.14
N SER A 364 9.27 38.49 9.13
CA SER A 364 8.41 39.49 8.45
C SER A 364 8.55 39.60 6.92
N GLY A 365 8.63 38.50 6.17
CA GLY A 365 8.79 38.55 4.71
C GLY A 365 7.82 37.65 3.92
N GLY A 366 7.80 37.81 2.59
CA GLY A 366 6.73 37.30 1.70
C GLY A 366 6.72 35.78 1.49
N ASP A 367 6.12 35.06 2.44
CA ASP A 367 5.98 33.59 2.42
C ASP A 367 4.83 33.11 1.53
N TYR A 368 5.13 32.43 0.40
CA TYR A 368 4.14 31.87 -0.52
C TYR A 368 4.01 30.35 -0.35
N ALA A 369 2.87 29.87 0.14
CA ALA A 369 2.61 28.44 0.13
C ALA A 369 2.28 27.93 -1.27
N GLY A 370 2.53 26.64 -1.47
CA GLY A 370 2.21 25.97 -2.72
C GLY A 370 0.71 25.92 -2.96
N GLY A 371 0.27 26.17 -4.18
CA GLY A 371 -1.09 25.84 -4.59
C GLY A 371 -1.29 24.33 -4.72
N GLY A 372 -2.53 23.86 -4.50
CA GLY A 372 -2.91 22.47 -4.73
C GLY A 372 -2.98 22.12 -6.22
N GLY A 373 -2.71 20.86 -6.55
CA GLY A 373 -2.77 20.33 -7.90
C GLY A 373 -4.20 20.16 -8.40
N ALA A 374 -4.41 20.22 -9.71
CA ALA A 374 -5.74 19.95 -10.29
C ALA A 374 -6.08 18.46 -10.24
N GLY A 375 -7.35 18.12 -10.09
CA GLY A 375 -7.83 16.75 -10.29
C GLY A 375 -7.85 16.37 -11.77
N GLY A 376 -7.56 15.10 -12.05
CA GLY A 376 -7.64 14.50 -13.38
C GLY A 376 -9.09 14.31 -13.84
N SER A 377 -9.31 14.30 -15.14
CA SER A 377 -10.65 14.10 -15.70
C SER A 377 -11.06 12.62 -15.62
N GLY A 378 -12.34 12.36 -15.48
CA GLY A 378 -12.90 11.01 -15.61
C GLY A 378 -12.85 10.54 -17.06
N GLY A 379 -12.65 9.24 -17.26
CA GLY A 379 -12.66 8.63 -18.58
C GLY A 379 -14.04 8.62 -19.22
N ALA A 380 -14.08 8.57 -20.56
CA ALA A 380 -15.31 8.44 -21.32
C ALA A 380 -15.66 6.97 -21.62
N ALA A 381 -16.95 6.65 -21.63
CA ALA A 381 -17.45 5.35 -22.06
C ALA A 381 -17.68 5.26 -23.57
N GLY A 382 -17.85 4.02 -24.07
CA GLY A 382 -18.03 3.69 -25.49
C GLY A 382 -19.50 3.82 -25.96
N LEU A 383 -20.12 2.70 -26.33
CA LEU A 383 -21.52 2.64 -26.80
C LEU A 383 -22.50 2.43 -25.64
N PHE A 384 -22.17 1.48 -24.75
CA PHE A 384 -22.88 1.17 -23.51
C PHE A 384 -21.94 1.34 -22.30
N GLY A 385 -22.39 2.06 -21.27
CA GLY A 385 -21.69 2.19 -20.00
C GLY A 385 -21.49 3.63 -19.57
N ASN A 386 -21.08 3.83 -18.32
CA ASN A 386 -21.07 5.15 -17.70
C ASN A 386 -19.71 5.84 -17.85
N GLY A 387 -19.76 7.16 -18.05
CA GLY A 387 -18.61 8.02 -17.87
C GLY A 387 -18.24 8.07 -16.39
N ALA A 388 -16.95 8.24 -16.11
CA ALA A 388 -16.47 8.18 -14.74
C ALA A 388 -16.34 9.56 -14.10
N ALA A 389 -16.27 9.60 -12.78
CA ALA A 389 -16.07 10.86 -12.07
C ALA A 389 -14.69 11.47 -12.35
N GLY A 390 -14.63 12.80 -12.38
CA GLY A 390 -13.37 13.55 -12.31
C GLY A 390 -12.80 13.52 -10.90
N GLY A 391 -11.48 13.58 -10.78
CA GLY A 391 -10.77 13.65 -9.51
C GLY A 391 -10.92 15.00 -8.84
N ALA A 392 -10.82 15.03 -7.50
CA ALA A 392 -10.85 16.28 -6.75
C ALA A 392 -9.56 17.09 -6.95
N GLY A 393 -9.64 18.41 -6.87
CA GLY A 393 -8.46 19.27 -6.78
C GLY A 393 -7.82 19.17 -5.39
N GLY A 394 -6.50 19.26 -5.35
CA GLY A 394 -5.72 19.24 -4.11
C GLY A 394 -5.87 20.51 -3.30
N ALA A 395 -5.66 20.42 -2.00
CA ALA A 395 -5.70 21.59 -1.11
C ALA A 395 -4.50 22.51 -1.34
N GLY A 396 -4.68 23.82 -1.14
CA GLY A 396 -3.56 24.76 -1.05
C GLY A 396 -2.75 24.55 0.23
N GLY A 397 -1.46 24.87 0.18
CA GLY A 397 -0.56 24.79 1.32
C GLY A 397 -0.78 25.90 2.34
N ALA A 398 -0.54 25.61 3.61
CA ALA A 398 -0.67 26.58 4.69
C ALA A 398 0.49 27.59 4.71
N SER A 399 0.22 28.85 5.08
CA SER A 399 1.24 29.90 5.22
C SER A 399 0.84 30.97 6.23
N GLN A 400 1.84 31.64 6.80
CA GLN A 400 1.69 32.81 7.68
C GLN A 400 1.32 34.09 6.91
N THR A 401 1.70 34.19 5.62
CA THR A 401 1.58 35.42 4.83
C THR A 401 0.70 35.25 3.59
N PHE A 402 1.01 34.32 2.68
CA PHE A 402 0.18 34.01 1.51
C PHE A 402 -0.12 32.51 1.45
N THR A 403 -1.35 32.14 1.78
CA THR A 403 -1.77 30.73 1.72
C THR A 403 -1.94 30.27 0.27
N GLY A 404 -1.69 29.00 0.00
CA GLY A 404 -1.85 28.42 -1.32
C GLY A 404 -3.31 28.43 -1.77
N ALA A 405 -3.54 28.59 -3.07
CA ALA A 405 -4.85 28.37 -3.66
C ALA A 405 -5.17 26.87 -3.75
N GLY A 406 -6.45 26.52 -3.66
CA GLY A 406 -6.89 25.16 -3.93
C GLY A 406 -6.87 24.82 -5.42
N GLY A 407 -6.59 23.56 -5.76
CA GLY A 407 -6.58 23.07 -7.13
C GLY A 407 -7.98 22.93 -7.71
N ALA A 408 -8.13 23.01 -9.03
CA ALA A 408 -9.42 22.78 -9.67
C ALA A 408 -9.81 21.29 -9.66
N GLY A 409 -11.10 20.98 -9.55
CA GLY A 409 -11.60 19.63 -9.74
C GLY A 409 -11.61 19.22 -11.23
N GLY A 410 -11.39 17.94 -11.49
CA GLY A 410 -11.38 17.37 -12.83
C GLY A 410 -12.78 17.25 -13.43
N THR A 411 -12.88 17.26 -14.76
CA THR A 411 -14.18 17.08 -15.41
C THR A 411 -14.65 15.64 -15.35
N GLY A 412 -15.95 15.42 -15.23
CA GLY A 412 -16.56 14.10 -15.35
C GLY A 412 -16.54 13.61 -16.79
N GLY A 413 -16.35 12.32 -16.97
CA GLY A 413 -16.27 11.69 -18.27
C GLY A 413 -17.62 11.54 -18.96
N ALA A 414 -17.64 11.46 -20.29
CA ALA A 414 -18.87 11.28 -21.04
C ALA A 414 -19.42 9.85 -20.90
N GLY A 415 -20.75 9.73 -20.82
CA GLY A 415 -21.46 8.45 -20.88
C GLY A 415 -21.43 7.81 -22.27
N GLY A 416 -21.75 6.52 -22.31
CA GLY A 416 -21.77 5.74 -23.54
C GLY A 416 -22.78 6.30 -24.53
N TRP A 417 -22.43 6.35 -25.82
CA TRP A 417 -23.18 7.10 -26.83
C TRP A 417 -24.68 6.72 -26.91
N LEU A 418 -25.02 5.44 -26.78
CA LEU A 418 -26.40 4.97 -26.82
C LEU A 418 -27.03 4.90 -25.43
N TYR A 419 -26.31 4.27 -24.49
CA TYR A 419 -26.73 4.16 -23.09
C TYR A 419 -25.58 4.45 -22.15
N GLY A 420 -25.77 5.38 -21.22
CA GLY A 420 -24.82 5.66 -20.17
C GLY A 420 -24.93 7.05 -19.61
N ASN A 421 -24.71 7.17 -18.30
CA ASN A 421 -24.63 8.46 -17.65
C ASN A 421 -23.30 9.15 -17.93
N GLY A 422 -23.32 10.48 -17.95
CA GLY A 422 -22.10 11.24 -17.76
C GLY A 422 -21.61 11.12 -16.32
N GLY A 423 -20.30 11.10 -16.13
CA GLY A 423 -19.70 11.06 -14.80
C GLY A 423 -19.74 12.42 -14.11
N ALA A 424 -19.70 12.42 -12.78
CA ALA A 424 -19.67 13.66 -12.01
C ALA A 424 -18.34 14.42 -12.18
N GLY A 425 -18.38 15.75 -12.13
CA GLY A 425 -17.19 16.58 -12.00
C GLY A 425 -16.59 16.49 -10.60
N GLY A 426 -15.27 16.52 -10.51
CA GLY A 426 -14.54 16.53 -9.25
C GLY A 426 -14.69 17.86 -8.50
N ALA A 427 -14.62 17.81 -7.18
CA ALA A 427 -14.66 19.03 -6.37
C ALA A 427 -13.35 19.84 -6.52
N GLY A 428 -13.44 21.16 -6.43
CA GLY A 428 -12.27 22.01 -6.27
C GLY A 428 -11.68 21.89 -4.87
N GLY A 429 -10.36 21.94 -4.77
CA GLY A 429 -9.62 21.90 -3.52
C GLY A 429 -9.86 23.17 -2.70
N ALA A 430 -9.82 23.04 -1.38
CA ALA A 430 -9.81 24.21 -0.51
C ALA A 430 -8.47 24.95 -0.63
N SER A 431 -8.47 26.25 -0.34
CA SER A 431 -7.21 26.97 -0.14
C SER A 431 -6.51 26.54 1.15
N GLY A 432 -5.26 26.94 1.29
CA GLY A 432 -4.47 26.65 2.48
C GLY A 432 -4.87 27.49 3.69
N ALA A 433 -4.59 26.94 4.88
CA ALA A 433 -4.87 27.60 6.15
C ALA A 433 -3.89 28.76 6.42
N GLY A 434 -4.42 29.88 6.93
CA GLY A 434 -3.61 30.99 7.45
C GLY A 434 -3.08 30.65 8.83
N ILE A 435 -1.76 30.67 9.01
CA ILE A 435 -1.10 30.24 10.26
C ILE A 435 -0.90 31.44 11.22
N GLY A 436 -1.10 32.68 10.74
CA GLY A 436 -0.71 33.92 11.43
C GLY A 436 -1.70 35.10 11.35
N GLY A 437 -1.34 36.22 11.99
CA GLY A 437 -2.22 37.38 12.18
C GLY A 437 -2.38 38.33 10.98
N ASP A 438 -1.49 38.28 9.98
CA ASP A 438 -1.48 39.23 8.85
C ASP A 438 -1.66 38.55 7.47
N SER A 439 -2.13 37.30 7.43
CA SER A 439 -2.18 36.48 6.20
C SER A 439 -3.20 36.98 5.17
N LEU A 440 -2.82 37.01 3.89
CA LEU A 440 -3.73 37.06 2.74
C LEU A 440 -4.19 35.65 2.37
N GLY A 441 -5.50 35.43 2.39
CA GLY A 441 -6.13 34.15 2.10
C GLY A 441 -6.11 33.81 0.61
N GLY A 442 -5.81 32.55 0.31
CA GLY A 442 -5.82 31.96 -1.01
C GLY A 442 -7.25 31.60 -1.42
N SER A 443 -7.52 31.60 -2.72
CA SER A 443 -8.83 31.21 -3.23
C SER A 443 -9.00 29.70 -3.24
N GLY A 444 -10.21 29.22 -2.97
CA GLY A 444 -10.57 27.84 -3.25
C GLY A 444 -10.60 27.56 -4.75
N GLY A 445 -10.34 26.31 -5.13
CA GLY A 445 -10.34 25.86 -6.51
C GLY A 445 -11.75 25.72 -7.09
N ASN A 446 -11.90 25.83 -8.40
CA ASN A 446 -13.20 25.62 -9.03
C ASN A 446 -13.56 24.13 -9.09
N GLY A 447 -14.84 23.80 -8.96
CA GLY A 447 -15.34 22.46 -9.24
C GLY A 447 -15.32 22.14 -10.73
N GLY A 448 -15.11 20.87 -11.06
CA GLY A 448 -15.11 20.36 -12.41
C GLY A 448 -16.52 20.23 -12.99
N ASN A 449 -16.65 20.33 -14.31
CA ASN A 449 -17.95 20.12 -14.94
C ASN A 449 -18.32 18.63 -14.96
N GLY A 450 -19.61 18.32 -14.82
CA GLY A 450 -20.13 16.98 -15.06
C GLY A 450 -20.13 16.59 -16.54
N GLY A 451 -19.97 15.31 -16.80
CA GLY A 451 -19.94 14.74 -18.13
C GLY A 451 -21.31 14.70 -18.79
N ILE A 452 -21.34 14.76 -20.12
CA ILE A 452 -22.58 14.57 -20.88
C ILE A 452 -23.02 13.10 -20.88
N SER A 453 -24.32 12.84 -20.91
CA SER A 453 -24.85 11.49 -21.08
C SER A 453 -24.80 10.99 -22.52
N GLY A 454 -25.08 9.70 -22.70
CA GLY A 454 -25.53 9.11 -23.96
C GLY A 454 -26.93 9.54 -24.40
N LEU A 455 -27.43 8.92 -25.46
CA LEU A 455 -28.81 9.10 -25.91
C LEU A 455 -29.80 8.79 -24.77
N ILE A 456 -29.58 7.70 -24.05
CA ILE A 456 -30.31 7.29 -22.85
C ILE A 456 -29.34 7.34 -21.66
N GLY A 457 -29.63 8.15 -20.66
CA GLY A 457 -28.80 8.32 -19.48
C GLY A 457 -28.90 9.74 -18.92
N ASN A 458 -28.47 9.90 -17.67
CA ASN A 458 -28.43 11.19 -16.99
C ASN A 458 -27.10 11.91 -17.27
N GLY A 459 -27.12 13.24 -17.37
CA GLY A 459 -25.89 14.01 -17.35
C GLY A 459 -25.26 13.97 -15.94
N GLY A 460 -23.94 14.02 -15.86
CA GLY A 460 -23.23 13.94 -14.58
C GLY A 460 -23.33 15.25 -13.80
N ALA A 461 -23.31 15.19 -12.46
CA ALA A 461 -23.32 16.40 -11.64
C ALA A 461 -22.03 17.23 -11.81
N GLY A 462 -22.12 18.55 -11.67
CA GLY A 462 -20.96 19.42 -11.56
C GLY A 462 -20.34 19.35 -10.16
N GLY A 463 -19.02 19.45 -10.08
CA GLY A 463 -18.26 19.42 -8.84
C GLY A 463 -18.42 20.70 -8.02
N ALA A 464 -18.33 20.60 -6.69
CA ALA A 464 -18.37 21.78 -5.82
C ALA A 464 -17.12 22.65 -6.00
N GLY A 465 -17.25 23.96 -5.82
CA GLY A 465 -16.11 24.85 -5.65
C GLY A 465 -15.49 24.66 -4.25
N GLY A 466 -14.17 24.79 -4.16
CA GLY A 466 -13.43 24.73 -2.91
C GLY A 466 -13.58 26.01 -2.09
N ASN A 467 -13.42 25.92 -0.78
CA ASN A 467 -13.52 27.08 0.10
C ASN A 467 -12.26 27.95 0.04
N GLY A 468 -12.43 29.26 0.21
CA GLY A 468 -11.33 30.21 0.40
C GLY A 468 -10.93 30.35 1.87
N SER A 469 -9.72 30.84 2.13
CA SER A 469 -9.16 30.87 3.50
C SER A 469 -9.64 32.08 4.26
N ALA A 470 -9.93 31.90 5.55
CA ALA A 470 -10.11 33.02 6.46
C ALA A 470 -8.81 33.85 6.57
N ALA A 471 -8.96 35.16 6.76
CA ALA A 471 -7.83 36.05 6.98
C ALA A 471 -7.41 36.12 8.45
N GLY A 472 -6.15 36.51 8.69
CA GLY A 472 -5.69 36.97 10.00
C GLY A 472 -6.26 38.36 10.37
N TYR A 473 -5.97 38.82 11.59
CA TYR A 473 -6.35 40.12 12.18
C TYR A 473 -6.35 41.35 11.23
N ASN A 474 -5.44 41.46 10.25
CA ASN A 474 -5.39 42.56 9.25
C ASN A 474 -5.46 42.13 7.76
N GLY A 475 -5.68 40.85 7.45
CA GLY A 475 -5.57 40.31 6.09
C GLY A 475 -6.85 40.35 5.25
N TYR A 476 -6.71 40.28 3.92
CA TYR A 476 -7.83 39.98 3.01
C TYR A 476 -8.05 38.47 2.96
N SER A 477 -9.29 38.02 3.11
CA SER A 477 -9.63 36.59 3.05
C SER A 477 -9.77 36.11 1.60
N GLY A 478 -9.58 34.81 1.41
CA GLY A 478 -9.65 34.16 0.12
C GLY A 478 -11.07 33.98 -0.39
N ASN A 479 -11.28 34.10 -1.71
CA ASN A 479 -12.56 33.82 -2.34
C ASN A 479 -12.83 32.32 -2.39
N GLY A 480 -14.10 31.92 -2.30
CA GLY A 480 -14.50 30.57 -2.62
C GLY A 480 -14.44 30.31 -4.12
N GLY A 481 -14.14 29.09 -4.51
CA GLY A 481 -14.16 28.65 -5.90
C GLY A 481 -15.59 28.53 -6.43
N ASN A 482 -15.73 28.60 -7.76
CA ASN A 482 -17.03 28.38 -8.40
C ASN A 482 -17.37 26.89 -8.43
N GLY A 483 -18.66 26.56 -8.32
CA GLY A 483 -19.15 25.22 -8.62
C GLY A 483 -19.09 24.96 -10.12
N GLY A 484 -18.80 23.71 -10.50
CA GLY A 484 -18.79 23.24 -11.88
C GLY A 484 -20.21 23.04 -12.41
N ASN A 485 -20.38 23.13 -13.72
CA ASN A 485 -21.69 22.94 -14.35
C ASN A 485 -22.05 21.46 -14.41
N GLY A 486 -23.33 21.14 -14.26
CA GLY A 486 -23.85 19.81 -14.53
C GLY A 486 -23.85 19.48 -16.03
N GLY A 487 -23.63 18.22 -16.35
CA GLY A 487 -23.65 17.69 -17.70
C GLY A 487 -25.07 17.57 -18.25
N ALA A 488 -25.21 17.68 -19.57
CA ALA A 488 -26.50 17.55 -20.23
C ALA A 488 -26.88 16.08 -20.46
N ALA A 489 -28.18 15.79 -20.39
CA ALA A 489 -28.76 14.58 -20.96
C ALA A 489 -29.23 14.82 -22.39
N GLN A 490 -29.15 13.79 -23.26
CA GLN A 490 -29.44 13.98 -24.70
C GLN A 490 -30.90 13.72 -25.08
N LEU A 491 -31.40 12.48 -24.99
CA LEU A 491 -32.78 12.13 -25.39
C LEU A 491 -33.64 11.71 -24.20
N ILE A 492 -33.22 10.73 -23.41
CA ILE A 492 -33.95 10.23 -22.24
C ILE A 492 -33.02 10.29 -21.03
N GLY A 493 -33.39 11.00 -19.96
CA GLY A 493 -32.62 11.12 -18.71
C GLY A 493 -32.52 12.56 -18.20
N ALA A 494 -32.20 12.71 -16.91
CA ALA A 494 -32.08 13.99 -16.24
C ALA A 494 -30.77 14.70 -16.63
N GLY A 495 -30.78 16.04 -16.67
CA GLY A 495 -29.52 16.78 -16.66
C GLY A 495 -28.87 16.65 -15.28
N GLY A 496 -27.55 16.74 -15.21
CA GLY A 496 -26.83 16.72 -13.94
C GLY A 496 -27.05 18.01 -13.16
N GLY A 497 -27.08 17.95 -11.83
CA GLY A 497 -27.11 19.14 -11.00
C GLY A 497 -25.83 19.97 -11.15
N GLY A 498 -25.94 21.30 -11.06
CA GLY A 498 -24.76 22.15 -10.95
C GLY A 498 -24.10 22.03 -9.58
N GLY A 499 -22.78 22.16 -9.53
CA GLY A 499 -22.02 22.12 -8.28
C GLY A 499 -22.27 23.35 -7.41
N VAL A 500 -22.21 23.18 -6.10
CA VAL A 500 -22.33 24.31 -5.17
C VAL A 500 -21.08 25.19 -5.22
N ALA A 501 -21.26 26.48 -4.95
CA ALA A 501 -20.15 27.39 -4.78
C ALA A 501 -19.36 27.08 -3.51
N GLY A 502 -18.04 27.27 -3.58
CA GLY A 502 -17.19 27.35 -2.41
C GLY A 502 -17.48 28.62 -1.62
N ILE A 503 -17.41 28.51 -0.30
CA ILE A 503 -17.63 29.64 0.62
C ILE A 503 -16.35 30.48 0.68
N GLY A 504 -16.50 31.80 0.61
CA GLY A 504 -15.38 32.73 0.83
C GLY A 504 -14.96 32.76 2.29
N GLY A 505 -13.67 32.97 2.56
CA GLY A 505 -13.15 33.04 3.91
C GLY A 505 -13.69 34.24 4.69
N ALA A 506 -13.78 34.11 6.02
CA ALA A 506 -14.12 35.24 6.89
C ALA A 506 -12.97 36.27 6.89
N GLY A 507 -13.30 37.56 6.74
CA GLY A 507 -12.31 38.65 6.76
C GLY A 507 -11.81 38.97 8.17
N GLY A 508 -10.62 39.57 8.26
CA GLY A 508 -10.08 40.12 9.51
C GLY A 508 -10.85 41.35 10.00
N THR A 509 -10.56 41.84 11.21
CA THR A 509 -11.21 43.02 11.77
C THR A 509 -10.94 44.26 10.91
N GLY A 510 -11.96 44.72 10.16
CA GLY A 510 -11.85 45.89 9.26
C GLY A 510 -11.53 45.57 7.80
N ALA A 511 -11.33 44.30 7.43
CA ALA A 511 -11.13 43.85 6.05
C ALA A 511 -12.38 43.16 5.48
N ALA A 512 -12.55 43.20 4.16
CA ALA A 512 -13.67 42.53 3.49
C ALA A 512 -13.52 41.01 3.53
N ALA A 513 -14.63 40.31 3.84
CA ALA A 513 -14.71 38.86 3.71
C ALA A 513 -14.55 38.42 2.24
N GLY A 514 -14.09 37.19 2.04
CA GLY A 514 -13.94 36.58 0.74
C GLY A 514 -15.31 36.39 0.10
N VAL A 515 -15.38 36.51 -1.21
CA VAL A 515 -16.61 36.33 -1.96
C VAL A 515 -16.86 34.82 -2.12
N THR A 516 -18.04 34.34 -1.71
CA THR A 516 -18.53 33.01 -2.07
C THR A 516 -18.60 32.89 -3.59
N GLY A 517 -18.10 31.79 -4.15
CA GLY A 517 -18.13 31.58 -5.59
C GLY A 517 -19.54 31.55 -6.17
N SER A 518 -19.64 31.43 -7.49
CA SER A 518 -20.91 31.15 -8.15
C SER A 518 -21.21 29.66 -8.14
N ALA A 519 -22.46 29.26 -7.88
CA ALA A 519 -22.90 27.89 -8.11
C ALA A 519 -22.88 27.57 -9.61
N GLY A 520 -22.60 26.32 -9.95
CA GLY A 520 -22.66 25.82 -11.32
C GLY A 520 -24.08 25.78 -11.85
N ALA A 521 -24.23 25.93 -13.16
CA ALA A 521 -25.50 25.73 -13.84
C ALA A 521 -25.87 24.24 -13.83
N SER A 522 -27.16 23.94 -13.64
CA SER A 522 -27.66 22.58 -13.87
C SER A 522 -27.65 22.25 -15.37
N GLY A 523 -27.36 21.00 -15.68
CA GLY A 523 -27.45 20.46 -17.02
C GLY A 523 -28.89 20.38 -17.52
N VAL A 524 -29.04 20.40 -18.84
CA VAL A 524 -30.34 20.30 -19.49
C VAL A 524 -30.78 18.83 -19.51
N GLY A 525 -32.03 18.55 -19.12
CA GLY A 525 -32.63 17.22 -19.25
C GLY A 525 -32.88 16.80 -20.69
N GLY A 526 -32.93 15.49 -20.94
CA GLY A 526 -33.17 14.92 -22.25
C GLY A 526 -34.52 15.33 -22.83
N ARG A 527 -34.62 15.39 -24.16
CA ARG A 527 -35.83 15.88 -24.86
C ARG A 527 -37.13 15.13 -24.53
N LEU A 528 -37.03 13.87 -24.11
CA LEU A 528 -38.14 13.00 -23.68
C LEU A 528 -38.14 12.76 -22.16
N TYR A 529 -37.27 13.42 -21.38
CA TYR A 529 -37.23 13.33 -19.93
C TYR A 529 -38.37 14.15 -19.30
N SER A 530 -39.08 13.57 -18.33
CA SER A 530 -40.21 14.18 -17.63
C SER A 530 -39.77 15.23 -16.59
N GLY A 531 -39.01 16.25 -17.03
CA GLY A 531 -39.19 17.59 -16.50
C GLY A 531 -40.48 18.26 -17.01
N ASN A 532 -41.15 17.63 -17.99
CA ASN A 532 -42.33 18.13 -18.70
C ASN A 532 -43.55 17.16 -18.67
N GLY A 533 -43.85 16.51 -17.54
CA GLY A 533 -45.24 16.12 -17.24
C GLY A 533 -45.73 14.69 -17.55
N ILE A 534 -44.94 13.64 -17.31
CA ILE A 534 -45.50 12.28 -17.12
C ILE A 534 -45.13 11.81 -15.70
N PRO A 535 -45.99 12.02 -14.68
CA PRO A 535 -45.75 11.48 -13.35
C PRO A 535 -45.83 9.95 -13.40
N ASP A 536 -44.76 9.26 -13.00
CA ASP A 536 -44.81 7.81 -12.78
C ASP A 536 -45.55 7.49 -11.47
N ILE A 537 -46.07 6.27 -11.38
CA ILE A 537 -47.01 5.82 -10.33
C ILE A 537 -46.35 5.66 -8.94
N PHE A 538 -45.01 5.78 -8.78
CA PHE A 538 -44.32 5.56 -7.48
C PHE A 538 -43.12 6.49 -7.17
N GLY A 539 -42.82 7.51 -7.97
CA GLY A 539 -41.70 8.43 -7.75
C GLY A 539 -40.32 7.88 -8.13
N ARG A 540 -40.25 6.83 -8.95
CA ARG A 540 -39.01 6.23 -9.49
C ARG A 540 -39.23 5.78 -10.94
N PRO A 541 -38.36 6.12 -11.90
CA PRO A 541 -38.55 5.77 -13.30
C PRO A 541 -38.55 4.24 -13.51
N LEU A 542 -39.25 3.75 -14.53
CA LEU A 542 -39.18 2.34 -14.95
C LEU A 542 -37.80 1.98 -15.54
N ILE A 543 -37.25 2.90 -16.34
CA ILE A 543 -35.95 2.79 -17.00
C ILE A 543 -35.24 4.14 -16.85
N GLY A 544 -33.96 4.09 -16.51
CA GLY A 544 -33.11 5.27 -16.34
C GLY A 544 -32.33 5.18 -15.05
N ASP A 545 -31.15 5.78 -15.04
CA ASP A 545 -30.30 5.72 -13.86
C ASP A 545 -30.76 6.68 -12.78
N GLY A 546 -30.25 6.48 -11.57
CA GLY A 546 -30.45 7.38 -10.45
C GLY A 546 -29.73 8.70 -10.65
N ALA A 547 -30.25 9.77 -10.04
CA ALA A 547 -29.59 11.06 -10.05
C ALA A 547 -28.42 11.05 -9.06
N ASP A 548 -27.25 11.57 -9.45
CA ASP A 548 -26.14 11.71 -8.50
C ASP A 548 -26.47 12.73 -7.40
N GLY A 549 -26.00 12.47 -6.19
CA GLY A 549 -26.07 13.41 -5.07
C GLY A 549 -25.18 14.61 -5.30
N ALA A 550 -25.61 15.79 -4.83
CA ALA A 550 -24.85 17.02 -5.02
C ALA A 550 -23.51 16.98 -4.26
N PRO A 551 -22.35 17.20 -4.90
CA PRO A 551 -21.06 17.27 -4.22
C PRO A 551 -21.01 18.36 -3.14
N GLY A 552 -20.29 18.12 -2.06
CA GLY A 552 -20.20 19.01 -0.89
C GLY A 552 -21.44 19.05 0.00
N THR A 553 -22.43 18.18 -0.22
CA THR A 553 -23.68 18.16 0.58
C THR A 553 -23.90 16.86 1.33
N GLY A 554 -23.08 15.84 1.10
CA GLY A 554 -23.28 14.49 1.63
C GLY A 554 -24.60 13.84 1.18
N GLN A 555 -25.24 14.36 0.13
CA GLN A 555 -26.50 13.81 -0.36
C GLN A 555 -26.29 12.43 -0.98
N ALA A 556 -27.17 11.49 -0.66
CA ALA A 556 -27.16 10.19 -1.30
C ALA A 556 -27.50 10.32 -2.79
N GLY A 557 -26.91 9.44 -3.60
CA GLY A 557 -27.36 9.22 -4.96
C GLY A 557 -28.75 8.63 -4.98
N GLY A 558 -29.58 9.09 -5.92
CA GLY A 558 -30.89 8.54 -6.18
C GLY A 558 -30.80 7.12 -6.70
N ASP A 559 -31.86 6.34 -6.49
CA ASP A 559 -31.94 4.99 -7.00
C ASP A 559 -32.13 4.96 -8.52
N GLY A 560 -31.57 3.94 -9.16
CA GLY A 560 -31.86 3.58 -10.54
C GLY A 560 -33.32 3.13 -10.74
N GLY A 561 -33.72 3.11 -12.01
CA GLY A 561 -35.06 2.73 -12.42
C GLY A 561 -35.39 1.28 -12.12
N TRP A 562 -36.68 0.97 -11.93
CA TRP A 562 -37.14 -0.33 -11.43
C TRP A 562 -36.68 -1.53 -12.27
N LEU A 563 -36.67 -1.42 -13.60
CA LEU A 563 -36.32 -2.53 -14.50
C LEU A 563 -34.88 -2.45 -14.99
N TYR A 564 -34.44 -1.26 -15.39
CA TYR A 564 -33.12 -1.05 -15.94
C TYR A 564 -32.62 0.34 -15.55
N GLY A 565 -31.50 0.40 -14.83
CA GLY A 565 -30.92 1.65 -14.39
C GLY A 565 -29.89 1.44 -13.29
N ASN A 566 -28.74 2.07 -13.45
CA ASN A 566 -27.72 2.17 -12.40
C ASN A 566 -28.18 3.11 -11.29
N GLY A 567 -27.69 2.91 -10.07
CA GLY A 567 -27.84 3.92 -9.02
C GLY A 567 -26.96 5.14 -9.26
N GLY A 568 -27.41 6.31 -8.82
CA GLY A 568 -26.61 7.54 -8.88
C GLY A 568 -25.48 7.52 -7.85
N ALA A 569 -24.38 8.21 -8.12
CA ALA A 569 -23.29 8.37 -7.15
C ALA A 569 -23.71 9.24 -5.97
N GLY A 570 -23.18 8.98 -4.78
CA GLY A 570 -23.34 9.85 -3.62
C GLY A 570 -22.51 11.13 -3.76
N GLY A 571 -23.08 12.25 -3.33
CA GLY A 571 -22.37 13.52 -3.27
C GLY A 571 -21.32 13.51 -2.16
N SER A 572 -20.15 14.10 -2.41
CA SER A 572 -19.14 14.28 -1.35
C SER A 572 -19.68 15.13 -0.19
N GLY A 573 -19.11 14.97 1.01
CA GLY A 573 -19.45 15.78 2.16
C GLY A 573 -18.75 17.14 2.17
N ALA A 574 -19.40 18.17 2.72
CA ALA A 574 -18.71 19.40 3.18
C ALA A 574 -17.79 19.08 4.36
N ALA A 575 -16.93 20.03 4.75
CA ALA A 575 -16.07 19.85 5.92
C ALA A 575 -16.86 19.40 7.17
N GLY A 576 -16.44 18.30 7.79
CA GLY A 576 -17.08 17.64 8.94
C GLY A 576 -18.35 16.85 8.59
N GLN A 577 -18.74 16.78 7.32
CA GLN A 577 -19.94 16.08 6.85
C GLN A 577 -19.57 14.80 6.10
N ALA A 578 -20.30 13.72 6.36
CA ALA A 578 -20.08 12.45 5.66
C ALA A 578 -20.40 12.56 4.17
N GLY A 579 -19.75 11.71 3.38
CA GLY A 579 -20.14 11.49 1.99
C GLY A 579 -21.50 10.80 1.91
N GLY A 580 -22.27 11.13 0.88
CA GLY A 580 -23.56 10.51 0.61
C GLY A 580 -23.39 9.07 0.14
N ALA A 581 -24.33 8.19 0.48
CA ALA A 581 -24.33 6.84 -0.07
C ALA A 581 -24.61 6.86 -1.57
N GLY A 582 -24.05 5.92 -2.33
CA GLY A 582 -24.48 5.65 -3.69
C GLY A 582 -25.90 5.08 -3.71
N GLY A 583 -26.67 5.44 -4.73
CA GLY A 583 -28.02 4.93 -4.95
C GLY A 583 -28.01 3.46 -5.36
N ALA A 584 -29.10 2.76 -5.06
CA ALA A 584 -29.24 1.36 -5.47
C ALA A 584 -29.74 1.25 -6.92
N ALA A 585 -29.30 0.24 -7.65
CA ALA A 585 -29.92 -0.13 -8.92
C ALA A 585 -31.24 -0.89 -8.71
N GLY A 586 -32.05 -1.00 -9.79
CA GLY A 586 -33.30 -1.76 -9.79
C GLY A 586 -33.10 -3.26 -10.05
N LEU A 587 -33.79 -3.80 -11.07
CA LEU A 587 -33.64 -5.21 -11.46
C LEU A 587 -32.32 -5.48 -12.17
N ILE A 588 -31.92 -4.60 -13.10
CA ILE A 588 -30.65 -4.67 -13.85
C ILE A 588 -29.96 -3.30 -13.80
N GLY A 589 -28.69 -3.27 -13.42
CA GLY A 589 -27.88 -2.04 -13.33
C GLY A 589 -26.87 -2.11 -12.19
N ASN A 590 -25.82 -1.30 -12.24
CA ASN A 590 -24.81 -1.24 -11.18
C ASN A 590 -25.21 -0.26 -10.07
N GLY A 591 -24.80 -0.52 -8.84
CA GLY A 591 -24.96 0.43 -7.75
C GLY A 591 -24.10 1.67 -7.94
N GLY A 592 -24.57 2.82 -7.46
CA GLY A 592 -23.80 4.06 -7.52
C GLY A 592 -22.61 4.05 -6.57
N ALA A 593 -21.54 4.79 -6.87
CA ALA A 593 -20.42 4.94 -5.94
C ALA A 593 -20.84 5.79 -4.72
N GLY A 594 -20.26 5.54 -3.56
CA GLY A 594 -20.37 6.41 -2.40
C GLY A 594 -19.57 7.70 -2.56
N GLY A 595 -20.09 8.81 -2.03
CA GLY A 595 -19.40 10.09 -2.02
C GLY A 595 -18.25 10.11 -1.01
N THR A 596 -17.22 10.91 -1.26
CA THR A 596 -16.12 11.08 -0.31
C THR A 596 -16.58 11.83 0.94
N GLY A 597 -16.03 11.47 2.11
CA GLY A 597 -16.20 12.22 3.34
C GLY A 597 -15.54 13.57 3.24
N GLY A 598 -16.16 14.60 3.83
CA GLY A 598 -15.53 15.91 3.90
C GLY A 598 -14.40 15.94 4.91
N SER A 599 -13.40 16.79 4.66
CA SER A 599 -12.29 17.01 5.58
C SER A 599 -12.76 17.56 6.93
N GLY A 600 -11.95 17.48 7.98
CA GLY A 600 -12.32 18.03 9.30
C GLY A 600 -12.63 19.53 9.26
N ALA A 601 -13.54 19.99 10.13
CA ALA A 601 -13.60 21.42 10.48
C ALA A 601 -12.32 21.81 11.27
N ALA A 602 -12.04 23.10 11.52
CA ALA A 602 -10.83 23.52 12.24
C ALA A 602 -10.66 22.77 13.58
N GLY A 603 -9.56 21.98 13.71
CA GLY A 603 -9.30 21.10 14.86
C GLY A 603 -10.23 19.88 14.98
N GLY A 604 -10.97 19.55 13.93
CA GLY A 604 -12.02 18.52 13.88
C GLY A 604 -11.62 17.27 13.11
N SER A 605 -12.34 16.18 13.38
CA SER A 605 -12.16 14.89 12.69
C SER A 605 -12.69 14.95 11.26
N GLY A 606 -12.02 14.23 10.36
CA GLY A 606 -12.53 13.97 9.03
C GLY A 606 -13.80 13.14 9.08
N ALA A 607 -14.71 13.34 8.14
CA ALA A 607 -16.00 12.66 8.13
C ALA A 607 -15.94 11.37 7.31
N ALA A 608 -16.84 10.43 7.57
CA ALA A 608 -16.85 9.15 6.88
C ALA A 608 -17.19 9.29 5.38
N GLY A 609 -16.63 8.42 4.57
CA GLY A 609 -17.07 8.20 3.20
C GLY A 609 -18.46 7.55 3.15
N GLY A 610 -19.20 7.82 2.09
CA GLY A 610 -20.51 7.22 1.86
C GLY A 610 -20.38 5.78 1.39
N ASN A 611 -21.34 4.92 1.76
CA ASN A 611 -21.35 3.54 1.26
C ASN A 611 -21.67 3.50 -0.24
N GLY A 612 -21.12 2.52 -0.95
CA GLY A 612 -21.54 2.20 -2.31
C GLY A 612 -22.97 1.65 -2.34
N GLY A 613 -23.69 1.97 -3.41
CA GLY A 613 -25.05 1.51 -3.64
C GLY A 613 -25.11 0.04 -4.04
N ALA A 614 -26.24 -0.61 -3.80
CA ALA A 614 -26.43 -2.00 -4.21
C ALA A 614 -26.55 -2.14 -5.73
N GLY A 615 -25.94 -3.18 -6.28
CA GLY A 615 -26.15 -3.62 -7.66
C GLY A 615 -27.56 -4.17 -7.88
N GLY A 616 -27.94 -4.30 -9.15
CA GLY A 616 -29.27 -4.70 -9.55
C GLY A 616 -29.60 -6.10 -9.08
N TRP A 617 -30.86 -6.32 -8.66
CA TRP A 617 -31.29 -7.58 -8.04
C TRP A 617 -30.97 -8.82 -8.88
N LEU A 618 -31.12 -8.71 -10.22
CA LEU A 618 -30.80 -9.78 -11.15
C LEU A 618 -29.35 -9.64 -11.65
N PHE A 619 -29.02 -8.54 -12.32
CA PHE A 619 -27.68 -8.29 -12.87
C PHE A 619 -27.15 -6.93 -12.44
N GLY A 620 -25.94 -6.90 -11.91
CA GLY A 620 -25.22 -5.66 -11.67
C GLY A 620 -24.24 -5.74 -10.51
N ASN A 621 -23.15 -5.00 -10.64
CA ASN A 621 -22.13 -4.89 -9.62
C ASN A 621 -22.58 -3.90 -8.53
N GLY A 622 -22.13 -4.13 -7.29
CA GLY A 622 -22.25 -3.13 -6.25
C GLY A 622 -21.33 -1.93 -6.50
N GLY A 623 -21.75 -0.75 -6.06
CA GLY A 623 -20.97 0.47 -6.18
C GLY A 623 -19.79 0.49 -5.21
N THR A 624 -18.72 1.21 -5.52
CA THR A 624 -17.59 1.38 -4.60
C THR A 624 -17.96 2.27 -3.42
N GLY A 625 -17.39 2.02 -2.25
CA GLY A 625 -17.47 2.93 -1.11
C GLY A 625 -16.64 4.19 -1.33
N GLY A 626 -17.11 5.32 -0.78
CA GLY A 626 -16.39 6.58 -0.82
C GLY A 626 -15.24 6.62 0.18
N THR A 627 -14.19 7.38 -0.12
CA THR A 627 -13.07 7.57 0.82
C THR A 627 -13.52 8.37 2.04
N GLY A 628 -12.94 8.09 3.20
CA GLY A 628 -13.05 8.94 4.39
C GLY A 628 -12.34 10.27 4.18
N GLY A 629 -12.85 11.32 4.79
CA GLY A 629 -12.24 12.64 4.77
C GLY A 629 -11.03 12.71 5.69
N ASP A 630 -10.05 13.52 5.31
CA ASP A 630 -8.87 13.77 6.14
C ASP A 630 -9.20 14.68 7.33
N ALA A 631 -8.55 14.45 8.46
CA ALA A 631 -8.64 15.36 9.58
C ALA A 631 -7.74 16.57 9.43
N VAL A 632 -8.09 17.63 10.16
CA VAL A 632 -7.27 18.84 10.27
C VAL A 632 -6.34 18.70 11.47
N ALA A 633 -5.12 19.22 11.35
CA ALA A 633 -4.20 19.35 12.48
C ALA A 633 -4.86 20.10 13.65
N GLY A 634 -4.48 19.75 14.88
CA GLY A 634 -4.92 20.44 16.07
C GLY A 634 -4.50 21.91 16.02
N LEU A 635 -5.39 22.81 16.43
CA LEU A 635 -4.97 24.18 16.75
C LEU A 635 -4.13 24.18 18.04
N PRO A 636 -3.33 25.22 18.30
CA PRO A 636 -2.61 25.37 19.57
C PRO A 636 -3.46 25.03 20.79
N GLY A 637 -3.05 24.00 21.53
CA GLY A 637 -3.73 23.52 22.73
C GLY A 637 -4.87 22.51 22.52
N LEU A 638 -5.11 22.06 21.27
CA LEU A 638 -6.07 21.02 20.91
C LEU A 638 -5.36 19.82 20.29
N ASN A 639 -5.90 18.62 20.52
CA ASN A 639 -5.41 17.41 19.86
C ASN A 639 -5.72 17.44 18.35
N GLY A 640 -4.99 16.65 17.57
CA GLY A 640 -5.30 16.41 16.16
C GLY A 640 -6.65 15.70 15.99
N GLY A 641 -7.38 16.03 14.93
CA GLY A 641 -8.64 15.35 14.61
C GLY A 641 -8.41 13.93 14.07
N ASN A 642 -9.36 13.01 14.27
CA ASN A 642 -9.24 11.67 13.69
C ASN A 642 -9.65 11.65 12.21
N GLY A 643 -8.97 10.87 11.38
CA GLY A 643 -9.39 10.66 9.99
C GLY A 643 -10.77 9.99 9.92
N GLY A 644 -11.52 10.28 8.86
CA GLY A 644 -12.84 9.69 8.63
C GLY A 644 -12.75 8.26 8.13
N ASN A 645 -13.68 7.38 8.49
CA ASN A 645 -13.69 6.02 7.98
C ASN A 645 -14.08 5.98 6.49
N GLY A 646 -13.52 5.05 5.73
CA GLY A 646 -13.99 4.74 4.38
C GLY A 646 -15.40 4.13 4.40
N GLY A 647 -16.19 4.43 3.38
CA GLY A 647 -17.52 3.84 3.19
C GLY A 647 -17.43 2.40 2.73
N ALA A 648 -18.40 1.57 3.11
CA ALA A 648 -18.44 0.18 2.65
C ALA A 648 -18.77 0.10 1.15
N GLY A 649 -18.26 -0.92 0.46
CA GLY A 649 -18.69 -1.25 -0.89
C GLY A 649 -20.11 -1.81 -0.92
N GLY A 650 -20.83 -1.53 -2.00
CA GLY A 650 -22.18 -2.02 -2.23
C GLY A 650 -22.21 -3.51 -2.55
N ALA A 651 -23.28 -4.20 -2.15
CA ALA A 651 -23.49 -5.60 -2.51
C ALA A 651 -24.03 -5.75 -3.94
N ALA A 652 -23.68 -6.83 -4.63
CA ALA A 652 -24.32 -7.24 -5.87
C ALA A 652 -25.62 -8.05 -5.63
N GLY A 653 -26.42 -8.24 -6.69
CA GLY A 653 -27.65 -9.04 -6.69
C GLY A 653 -27.41 -10.53 -6.93
N TRP A 654 -28.08 -11.14 -7.90
CA TRP A 654 -27.87 -12.55 -8.24
C TRP A 654 -26.60 -12.79 -9.06
N TRP A 655 -26.32 -11.91 -10.04
CA TRP A 655 -25.12 -11.91 -10.86
C TRP A 655 -24.43 -10.55 -10.78
N GLY A 656 -23.15 -10.55 -10.42
CA GLY A 656 -22.34 -9.33 -10.36
C GLY A 656 -21.33 -9.35 -9.23
N HIS A 657 -20.36 -8.44 -9.30
CA HIS A 657 -19.29 -8.34 -8.32
C HIS A 657 -19.64 -7.35 -7.20
N GLY A 658 -19.18 -7.63 -5.99
CA GLY A 658 -19.30 -6.69 -4.87
C GLY A 658 -18.43 -5.46 -5.09
N GLY A 659 -18.89 -4.31 -4.63
CA GLY A 659 -18.14 -3.06 -4.71
C GLY A 659 -16.95 -3.03 -3.75
N ILE A 660 -15.87 -2.35 -4.12
CA ILE A 660 -14.69 -2.18 -3.26
C ILE A 660 -15.00 -1.19 -2.13
N GLY A 661 -14.52 -1.44 -0.91
CA GLY A 661 -14.62 -0.51 0.20
C GLY A 661 -13.72 0.72 0.03
N GLY A 662 -14.18 1.87 0.54
CA GLY A 662 -13.45 3.14 0.47
C GLY A 662 -12.25 3.16 1.42
N GLN A 663 -11.23 3.96 1.10
CA GLN A 663 -10.08 4.15 1.98
C GLN A 663 -10.45 4.99 3.21
N GLY A 664 -9.80 4.77 4.35
CA GLY A 664 -9.87 5.63 5.52
C GLY A 664 -9.07 6.92 5.33
N GLY A 665 -9.51 8.01 5.93
CA GLY A 665 -8.86 9.31 5.89
C GLY A 665 -7.68 9.42 6.85
N THR A 666 -6.81 10.37 6.60
CA THR A 666 -5.62 10.63 7.41
C THR A 666 -5.95 11.35 8.72
N GLY A 667 -5.21 11.03 9.78
CA GLY A 667 -5.31 11.69 11.09
C GLY A 667 -4.57 13.03 11.10
N GLY A 668 -5.12 14.00 11.82
CA GLY A 668 -4.54 15.34 11.92
C GLY A 668 -3.33 15.36 12.85
N ALA A 669 -2.33 16.19 12.54
CA ALA A 669 -1.19 16.41 13.43
C ALA A 669 -1.60 17.00 14.79
N ALA A 670 -0.80 16.79 15.83
CA ALA A 670 -1.04 17.38 17.16
C ALA A 670 -0.89 18.92 17.12
N GLY A 671 -1.70 19.64 17.91
CA GLY A 671 -1.67 21.11 17.94
C GLY A 671 -0.64 21.73 18.88
N GLY A 672 0.09 20.94 19.65
CA GLY A 672 1.09 21.42 20.62
C GLY A 672 0.48 21.78 21.98
N ASN A 673 1.31 22.00 23.01
CA ASN A 673 0.91 22.02 24.42
C ASN A 673 -0.29 22.96 24.73
N PRO A 674 -1.39 22.48 25.36
CA PRO A 674 -1.67 21.12 25.88
C PRO A 674 -2.22 20.07 24.90
N GLY A 675 -2.38 20.36 23.62
CA GLY A 675 -2.84 19.47 22.54
C GLY A 675 -1.76 18.48 22.07
N ILE A 676 -1.42 17.53 22.93
CA ILE A 676 -0.25 16.65 22.77
C ILE A 676 -0.53 15.36 21.98
N TYR A 677 -1.79 15.04 21.68
CA TYR A 677 -2.14 13.84 20.92
C TYR A 677 -2.42 14.21 19.46
N ALA A 678 -1.75 13.54 18.52
CA ALA A 678 -2.19 13.55 17.14
C ALA A 678 -3.42 12.66 16.97
N GLY A 679 -4.15 12.92 15.89
CA GLY A 679 -5.36 12.19 15.57
C GLY A 679 -5.06 10.83 14.95
N ASN A 680 -5.88 9.85 15.31
CA ASN A 680 -5.83 8.52 14.71
C ASN A 680 -6.38 8.57 13.29
N ALA A 681 -5.92 7.68 12.42
CA ALA A 681 -6.50 7.59 11.09
C ALA A 681 -7.88 6.92 11.09
N GLY A 682 -8.61 7.12 10.00
CA GLY A 682 -9.85 6.41 9.73
C GLY A 682 -9.63 4.97 9.28
N THR A 683 -10.56 4.09 9.58
CA THR A 683 -10.52 2.70 9.08
C THR A 683 -10.95 2.63 7.61
N GLY A 684 -10.42 1.69 6.86
CA GLY A 684 -10.94 1.35 5.54
C GLY A 684 -12.36 0.78 5.63
N GLY A 685 -13.16 1.00 4.60
CA GLY A 685 -14.51 0.45 4.50
C GLY A 685 -14.49 -1.02 4.08
N ASP A 686 -15.47 -1.80 4.53
CA ASP A 686 -15.57 -3.20 4.12
C ASP A 686 -15.94 -3.32 2.62
N GLY A 687 -15.47 -4.39 1.98
CA GLY A 687 -15.88 -4.74 0.63
C GLY A 687 -17.31 -5.30 0.58
N GLY A 688 -18.00 -5.01 -0.51
CA GLY A 688 -19.38 -5.45 -0.74
C GLY A 688 -19.47 -6.94 -1.06
N ALA A 689 -20.61 -7.54 -0.75
CA ALA A 689 -20.85 -8.94 -1.08
C ALA A 689 -20.95 -9.15 -2.61
N GLY A 690 -20.37 -10.26 -3.09
CA GLY A 690 -20.53 -10.71 -4.47
C GLY A 690 -21.93 -11.26 -4.74
N GLY A 691 -22.25 -11.51 -6.01
CA GLY A 691 -23.56 -11.97 -6.44
C GLY A 691 -23.94 -13.32 -5.81
N TRP A 692 -25.22 -13.50 -5.48
CA TRP A 692 -25.71 -14.71 -4.83
C TRP A 692 -25.43 -15.97 -5.64
N LEU A 693 -25.55 -15.93 -6.97
CA LEU A 693 -25.23 -17.06 -7.83
C LEU A 693 -23.81 -16.99 -8.35
N PHE A 694 -23.44 -15.89 -9.02
CA PHE A 694 -22.10 -15.68 -9.57
C PHE A 694 -21.61 -14.27 -9.30
N GLY A 695 -20.37 -14.18 -8.83
CA GLY A 695 -19.59 -12.96 -8.80
C GLY A 695 -18.68 -12.89 -7.60
N ASP A 696 -17.49 -12.36 -7.81
CA ASP A 696 -16.51 -12.16 -6.77
C ASP A 696 -16.95 -11.03 -5.84
N ALA A 697 -16.57 -11.11 -4.57
CA ALA A 697 -16.86 -10.06 -3.62
C ALA A 697 -15.84 -8.92 -3.70
N GLY A 698 -16.24 -7.74 -3.24
CA GLY A 698 -15.39 -6.56 -3.28
C GLY A 698 -14.26 -6.64 -2.24
N ALA A 699 -13.12 -6.04 -2.56
CA ALA A 699 -12.03 -5.90 -1.60
C ALA A 699 -12.38 -4.85 -0.53
N GLY A 700 -11.81 -4.99 0.66
CA GLY A 700 -11.84 -3.97 1.69
C GLY A 700 -10.94 -2.78 1.35
N GLY A 701 -11.30 -1.60 1.81
CA GLY A 701 -10.52 -0.38 1.64
C GLY A 701 -9.31 -0.32 2.57
N GLN A 702 -8.30 0.46 2.19
CA GLN A 702 -7.12 0.65 3.03
C GLN A 702 -7.44 1.53 4.24
N GLY A 703 -6.79 1.29 5.38
CA GLY A 703 -6.82 2.22 6.51
C GLY A 703 -6.00 3.48 6.22
N GLY A 704 -6.38 4.59 6.84
CA GLY A 704 -5.68 5.87 6.67
C GLY A 704 -4.37 5.93 7.47
N THR A 705 -3.57 6.97 7.23
CA THR A 705 -2.33 7.23 7.99
C THR A 705 -2.60 8.02 9.27
N GLY A 706 -1.93 7.68 10.37
CA GLY A 706 -2.03 8.39 11.64
C GLY A 706 -1.35 9.77 11.59
N GLY A 707 -1.84 10.73 12.38
CA GLY A 707 -1.26 12.07 12.42
C GLY A 707 0.08 12.14 13.14
N ALA A 708 0.96 13.06 12.71
CA ALA A 708 2.26 13.27 13.35
C ALA A 708 2.19 14.24 14.55
N ALA A 709 3.08 14.06 15.52
CA ALA A 709 3.18 14.84 16.74
C ALA A 709 4.65 15.08 17.13
N ASN A 710 5.47 15.58 16.22
CA ASN A 710 6.93 15.66 16.36
C ASN A 710 7.47 17.02 16.85
N ASP A 711 6.63 17.89 17.44
CA ASP A 711 7.06 19.18 17.97
C ASP A 711 8.12 19.01 19.09
N PRO A 712 9.39 19.40 18.86
CA PRO A 712 10.47 19.22 19.82
C PRO A 712 10.33 20.10 21.08
N LEU A 713 9.45 21.10 21.04
CA LEU A 713 9.14 21.97 22.18
C LEU A 713 8.11 21.36 23.13
N VAL A 714 7.42 20.28 22.71
CA VAL A 714 6.36 19.61 23.47
C VAL A 714 6.79 18.18 23.78
N THR A 715 7.51 18.04 24.90
CA THR A 715 8.19 16.78 25.24
C THR A 715 7.31 15.58 25.59
N SER A 716 5.98 15.71 25.50
CA SER A 716 5.00 14.68 25.90
C SER A 716 4.06 14.22 24.80
N SER A 717 4.31 14.56 23.53
CA SER A 717 3.36 14.30 22.45
C SER A 717 3.33 12.85 21.94
N THR A 718 2.16 12.39 21.51
CA THR A 718 1.91 11.02 21.03
C THR A 718 1.42 11.05 19.59
N GLY A 719 2.06 10.26 18.72
CA GLY A 719 1.65 10.09 17.33
C GLY A 719 0.31 9.34 17.22
N GLY A 720 -0.45 9.62 16.17
CA GLY A 720 -1.75 8.99 15.93
C GLY A 720 -1.59 7.56 15.44
N SER A 721 -2.50 6.66 15.82
CA SER A 721 -2.48 5.29 15.30
C SER A 721 -2.90 5.23 13.83
N GLY A 722 -2.31 4.31 13.08
CA GLY A 722 -2.77 3.99 11.72
C GLY A 722 -4.15 3.37 11.72
N GLY A 723 -4.90 3.57 10.65
CA GLY A 723 -6.27 3.05 10.50
C GLY A 723 -6.25 1.55 10.19
N ALA A 724 -7.21 0.78 10.71
CA ALA A 724 -7.36 -0.62 10.27
C ALA A 724 -7.84 -0.69 8.81
N GLY A 725 -7.35 -1.66 8.05
CA GLY A 725 -7.91 -2.00 6.75
C GLY A 725 -9.31 -2.58 6.86
N GLY A 726 -10.17 -2.31 5.88
CA GLY A 726 -11.52 -2.87 5.80
C GLY A 726 -11.49 -4.35 5.44
N ASN A 727 -12.50 -5.10 5.84
CA ASN A 727 -12.58 -6.52 5.51
C ASN A 727 -13.01 -6.71 4.06
N GLY A 728 -12.56 -7.78 3.41
CA GLY A 728 -13.09 -8.18 2.12
C GLY A 728 -14.51 -8.73 2.22
N GLY A 729 -15.31 -8.51 1.18
CA GLY A 729 -16.68 -9.01 1.10
C GLY A 729 -16.74 -10.53 0.93
N ALA A 730 -17.90 -11.12 1.24
CA ALA A 730 -18.16 -12.54 0.99
C ALA A 730 -18.83 -12.77 -0.38
N ALA A 731 -18.43 -13.82 -1.09
CA ALA A 731 -19.09 -14.25 -2.33
C ALA A 731 -20.31 -15.13 -2.06
N GLY A 732 -21.21 -15.25 -3.06
CA GLY A 732 -22.43 -16.05 -3.00
C GLY A 732 -22.20 -17.55 -3.17
N LEU A 733 -22.75 -18.16 -4.22
CA LEU A 733 -22.62 -19.59 -4.52
C LEU A 733 -21.31 -19.90 -5.27
N PHE A 734 -21.00 -19.08 -6.28
CA PHE A 734 -19.78 -19.11 -7.07
C PHE A 734 -19.07 -17.75 -7.05
N GLY A 735 -17.76 -17.74 -6.82
CA GLY A 735 -16.94 -16.52 -6.85
C GLY A 735 -15.92 -16.47 -5.72
N ALA A 736 -14.84 -15.71 -5.89
CA ALA A 736 -13.82 -15.51 -4.88
C ALA A 736 -14.26 -14.49 -3.81
N GLY A 737 -13.82 -14.70 -2.58
CA GLY A 737 -13.95 -13.71 -1.52
C GLY A 737 -13.06 -12.50 -1.78
N GLY A 738 -13.47 -11.32 -1.29
CA GLY A 738 -12.72 -10.09 -1.48
C GLY A 738 -11.45 -10.09 -0.63
N ALA A 739 -10.38 -9.46 -1.11
CA ALA A 739 -9.20 -9.25 -0.28
C ALA A 739 -9.50 -8.26 0.87
N GLY A 740 -8.88 -8.46 2.03
CA GLY A 740 -8.86 -7.46 3.09
C GLY A 740 -7.97 -6.28 2.70
N GLY A 741 -8.36 -5.08 3.12
CA GLY A 741 -7.60 -3.87 2.89
C GLY A 741 -6.36 -3.80 3.77
N THR A 742 -5.34 -3.07 3.32
CA THR A 742 -4.12 -2.88 4.13
C THR A 742 -4.40 -1.97 5.32
N GLY A 743 -3.76 -2.23 6.46
CA GLY A 743 -3.71 -1.29 7.57
C GLY A 743 -2.86 -0.08 7.20
N GLY A 744 -3.24 1.09 7.72
CA GLY A 744 -2.51 2.32 7.50
C GLY A 744 -1.32 2.47 8.45
N THR A 745 -0.33 3.25 8.02
CA THR A 745 0.85 3.55 8.84
C THR A 745 0.48 4.49 9.98
N ALA A 746 1.15 4.37 11.11
CA ALA A 746 0.97 5.30 12.22
C ALA A 746 1.77 6.59 12.01
N GLY A 747 1.39 7.62 12.75
CA GLY A 747 2.15 8.86 12.80
C GLY A 747 3.23 8.85 13.87
N ASP A 748 4.30 9.60 13.62
CA ASP A 748 5.40 9.79 14.56
C ASP A 748 4.98 10.65 15.74
N GLY A 749 5.51 10.38 16.94
CA GLY A 749 5.35 11.24 18.11
C GLY A 749 6.70 11.60 18.72
N TYR A 750 6.77 12.74 19.41
CA TYR A 750 7.98 13.10 20.14
C TYR A 750 8.16 12.17 21.36
N LEU A 751 7.11 11.94 22.15
CA LEU A 751 7.18 11.01 23.29
C LEU A 751 6.86 9.58 22.85
N ILE A 752 5.65 9.30 22.36
CA ILE A 752 5.21 7.94 22.00
C ILE A 752 4.86 7.90 20.51
N GLY A 753 5.41 6.95 19.76
CA GLY A 753 4.99 6.71 18.38
C GLY A 753 3.62 6.04 18.30
N GLY A 754 2.83 6.35 17.27
CA GLY A 754 1.52 5.70 17.08
C GLY A 754 1.66 4.21 16.70
N ASP A 755 0.67 3.39 17.03
CA ASP A 755 0.63 2.00 16.59
C ASP A 755 0.13 1.88 15.13
N GLY A 756 0.74 0.99 14.37
CA GLY A 756 0.35 0.68 12.99
C GLY A 756 -1.03 0.05 12.91
N GLY A 757 -1.76 0.34 11.83
CA GLY A 757 -3.11 -0.18 11.62
C GLY A 757 -3.11 -1.69 11.33
N ASN A 758 -4.11 -2.40 11.82
CA ASN A 758 -4.28 -3.82 11.48
C ASN A 758 -4.71 -4.00 10.02
N GLY A 759 -4.24 -5.06 9.37
CA GLY A 759 -4.77 -5.48 8.07
C GLY A 759 -6.19 -6.02 8.19
N GLY A 760 -7.01 -5.77 7.17
CA GLY A 760 -8.38 -6.26 7.09
C GLY A 760 -8.44 -7.75 6.82
N GLN A 761 -9.52 -8.40 7.26
CA GLN A 761 -9.71 -9.83 7.02
C GLN A 761 -10.08 -10.08 5.55
N GLY A 762 -9.58 -11.18 4.97
CA GLY A 762 -10.05 -11.67 3.69
C GLY A 762 -11.48 -12.21 3.78
N GLY A 763 -12.27 -12.00 2.73
CA GLY A 763 -13.66 -12.41 2.67
C GLY A 763 -13.84 -13.88 2.29
N TYR A 764 -15.01 -14.45 2.60
CA TYR A 764 -15.31 -15.84 2.30
C TYR A 764 -15.52 -16.07 0.79
N GLY A 765 -14.96 -17.16 0.27
CA GLY A 765 -15.24 -17.65 -1.08
C GLY A 765 -16.66 -18.19 -1.24
N GLY A 766 -17.07 -18.45 -2.48
CA GLY A 766 -18.38 -18.97 -2.84
C GLY A 766 -18.71 -20.28 -2.10
N TRP A 767 -19.99 -20.49 -1.77
CA TRP A 767 -20.40 -21.63 -0.95
C TRP A 767 -20.10 -22.94 -1.64
N LEU A 768 -20.38 -23.04 -2.93
CA LEU A 768 -20.12 -24.21 -3.74
C LEU A 768 -18.70 -24.19 -4.29
N ALA A 769 -18.28 -23.10 -4.92
CA ALA A 769 -16.91 -22.97 -5.41
C ALA A 769 -16.40 -21.52 -5.41
N GLY A 770 -15.16 -21.34 -4.93
CA GLY A 770 -14.45 -20.08 -4.97
C GLY A 770 -13.44 -19.99 -3.84
N SER A 771 -12.29 -19.38 -4.11
CA SER A 771 -11.26 -19.19 -3.10
C SER A 771 -11.65 -18.11 -2.09
N GLY A 772 -11.17 -18.23 -0.86
CA GLY A 772 -11.23 -17.12 0.09
C GLY A 772 -10.31 -15.98 -0.34
N GLY A 773 -10.65 -14.75 0.05
CA GLY A 773 -9.84 -13.58 -0.25
C GLY A 773 -8.58 -13.51 0.61
N ALA A 774 -7.53 -12.87 0.12
CA ALA A 774 -6.32 -12.67 0.93
C ALA A 774 -6.60 -11.71 2.11
N GLY A 775 -5.92 -11.89 3.23
CA GLY A 775 -5.89 -10.91 4.32
C GLY A 775 -5.02 -9.71 3.94
N GLY A 776 -5.37 -8.52 4.43
CA GLY A 776 -4.60 -7.31 4.21
C GLY A 776 -3.32 -7.28 5.03
N THR A 777 -2.26 -6.68 4.50
CA THR A 777 -1.04 -6.41 5.28
C THR A 777 -1.33 -5.37 6.36
N ALA A 778 -0.63 -5.43 7.48
CA ALA A 778 -0.72 -4.38 8.48
C ALA A 778 0.14 -3.15 8.11
N GLY A 779 -0.13 -2.03 8.77
CA GLY A 779 0.68 -0.83 8.68
C GLY A 779 1.78 -0.78 9.74
N ASP A 780 2.78 0.04 9.47
CA ASP A 780 3.95 0.20 10.35
C ASP A 780 3.67 1.15 11.52
N GLY A 781 4.37 0.93 12.63
CA GLY A 781 4.35 1.80 13.81
C GLY A 781 5.17 3.08 13.60
N GLY A 782 4.76 4.16 14.25
CA GLY A 782 5.41 5.47 14.17
C GLY A 782 6.61 5.58 15.10
N ALA A 783 7.52 6.50 14.80
CA ALA A 783 8.68 6.80 15.62
C ALA A 783 8.31 7.47 16.96
N GLY A 784 9.08 7.20 18.02
CA GLY A 784 8.94 7.82 19.34
C GLY A 784 10.23 7.85 20.16
N ILE A 785 10.37 8.81 21.09
CA ILE A 785 11.53 8.82 22.02
C ILE A 785 11.32 7.82 23.18
N TYR A 786 10.07 7.58 23.58
CA TYR A 786 9.63 6.75 24.72
C TYR A 786 8.27 6.04 24.46
N PRO A 787 8.19 4.76 24.10
CA PRO A 787 8.88 4.00 23.03
C PRO A 787 8.37 4.34 21.61
N GLY A 788 8.95 3.69 20.58
CA GLY A 788 8.34 3.65 19.24
C GLY A 788 7.04 2.84 19.24
N GLY A 789 6.12 3.13 18.31
CA GLY A 789 4.83 2.45 18.23
C GLY A 789 4.95 1.02 17.69
N ALA A 790 4.02 0.14 18.03
CA ALA A 790 4.03 -1.23 17.53
C ALA A 790 3.58 -1.29 16.07
N GLY A 791 4.09 -2.24 15.29
CA GLY A 791 3.54 -2.57 13.98
C GLY A 791 2.16 -3.23 14.11
N GLY A 792 1.28 -3.00 13.15
CA GLY A 792 -0.06 -3.60 13.15
C GLY A 792 -0.05 -5.11 12.93
N THR A 793 -1.14 -5.78 13.28
CA THR A 793 -1.33 -7.21 12.96
C THR A 793 -1.83 -7.42 11.54
N GLY A 794 -1.27 -8.40 10.82
CA GLY A 794 -1.73 -8.77 9.49
C GLY A 794 -3.12 -9.41 9.53
N GLY A 795 -3.93 -9.14 8.51
CA GLY A 795 -5.26 -9.72 8.38
C GLY A 795 -5.21 -11.22 8.09
N SER A 796 -6.13 -11.98 8.65
CA SER A 796 -6.37 -13.37 8.28
C SER A 796 -6.90 -13.50 6.85
N GLY A 797 -6.50 -14.56 6.17
CA GLY A 797 -7.07 -14.92 4.89
C GLY A 797 -8.49 -15.47 5.05
N GLY A 798 -9.36 -15.17 4.09
CA GLY A 798 -10.72 -15.67 4.06
C GLY A 798 -10.78 -17.17 3.80
N ALA A 799 -11.81 -17.83 4.31
CA ALA A 799 -12.00 -19.25 4.05
C ALA A 799 -12.76 -19.50 2.74
N ALA A 800 -12.37 -20.55 2.02
CA ALA A 800 -13.23 -21.20 1.03
C ALA A 800 -14.23 -22.13 1.74
N ARG A 801 -15.30 -22.56 1.05
CA ARG A 801 -16.42 -23.27 1.69
C ARG A 801 -16.60 -24.73 1.28
N PHE A 802 -16.95 -25.05 0.03
CA PHE A 802 -17.09 -26.45 -0.41
C PHE A 802 -15.96 -26.86 -1.36
N PHE A 803 -15.71 -26.07 -2.40
CA PHE A 803 -14.53 -26.15 -3.26
C PHE A 803 -13.77 -24.83 -3.28
N GLY A 804 -12.44 -24.89 -3.33
CA GLY A 804 -11.57 -23.72 -3.50
C GLY A 804 -10.53 -23.59 -2.40
N ASP A 805 -9.54 -22.73 -2.64
CA ASP A 805 -8.41 -22.56 -1.73
C ASP A 805 -8.71 -21.48 -0.68
N GLY A 806 -8.15 -21.63 0.51
CA GLY A 806 -8.17 -20.59 1.53
C GLY A 806 -7.27 -19.42 1.13
N GLY A 807 -7.66 -18.20 1.47
CA GLY A 807 -6.88 -17.00 1.18
C GLY A 807 -5.58 -16.98 1.99
N ALA A 808 -4.50 -16.46 1.41
CA ALA A 808 -3.28 -16.17 2.18
C ALA A 808 -3.55 -15.05 3.19
N ALA A 809 -2.86 -15.09 4.33
CA ALA A 809 -2.92 -14.01 5.31
C ALA A 809 -1.98 -12.85 4.96
N GLY A 810 -2.27 -11.68 5.51
CA GLY A 810 -1.40 -10.51 5.42
C GLY A 810 -0.25 -10.55 6.42
N THR A 811 0.83 -9.86 6.09
CA THR A 811 2.01 -9.71 6.94
C THR A 811 1.75 -8.72 8.08
N GLY A 812 2.43 -8.91 9.21
CA GLY A 812 2.48 -7.95 10.30
C GLY A 812 3.34 -6.74 9.92
N GLY A 813 3.01 -5.58 10.49
CA GLY A 813 3.70 -4.32 10.24
C GLY A 813 5.03 -4.22 10.98
N VAL A 814 5.92 -3.38 10.50
CA VAL A 814 7.20 -3.09 11.16
C VAL A 814 6.96 -2.21 12.39
N GLY A 815 7.71 -2.47 13.47
CA GLY A 815 7.69 -1.61 14.64
C GLY A 815 8.34 -0.24 14.38
N GLY A 816 7.86 0.79 15.06
CA GLY A 816 8.38 2.14 14.94
C GLY A 816 9.73 2.35 15.64
N PHE A 817 10.46 3.35 15.18
CA PHE A 817 11.77 3.73 15.70
C PHE A 817 11.70 4.19 17.17
N GLY A 818 12.68 3.81 17.99
CA GLY A 818 12.79 4.21 19.41
C GLY A 818 14.16 4.81 19.73
N SER A 819 14.22 6.05 20.23
CA SER A 819 15.51 6.75 20.45
C SER A 819 16.02 6.80 21.90
N LYS A 820 15.24 6.39 22.91
CA LYS A 820 15.71 6.46 24.32
C LYS A 820 15.44 5.28 25.24
N TYR A 821 14.38 4.49 25.04
CA TYR A 821 14.05 3.38 25.93
C TYR A 821 13.75 2.06 25.22
N VAL A 822 12.73 1.97 24.38
CA VAL A 822 12.36 0.71 23.72
C VAL A 822 11.96 1.00 22.28
N ALA A 823 12.46 0.22 21.33
CA ALA A 823 11.96 0.26 19.95
C ALA A 823 10.60 -0.45 19.83
N GLY A 824 9.78 -0.03 18.86
CA GLY A 824 8.48 -0.64 18.63
C GLY A 824 8.58 -2.13 18.31
N SER A 825 7.66 -2.94 18.82
CA SER A 825 7.58 -4.35 18.44
C SER A 825 7.01 -4.51 17.04
N GLY A 826 7.49 -5.51 16.30
CA GLY A 826 6.87 -5.89 15.03
C GLY A 826 5.50 -6.54 15.28
N GLY A 827 4.56 -6.30 14.36
CA GLY A 827 3.21 -6.86 14.47
C GLY A 827 3.14 -8.33 14.06
N SER A 828 2.15 -9.08 14.55
CA SER A 828 2.00 -10.50 14.16
C SER A 828 1.47 -10.65 12.74
N GLY A 829 1.90 -11.69 12.02
CA GLY A 829 1.28 -12.08 10.76
C GLY A 829 -0.12 -12.69 10.96
N GLY A 830 -0.99 -12.55 9.96
CA GLY A 830 -2.34 -13.07 10.01
C GLY A 830 -2.41 -14.59 9.83
N THR A 831 -3.53 -15.21 10.20
CA THR A 831 -3.76 -16.65 9.95
C THR A 831 -4.23 -16.90 8.52
N GLY A 832 -3.66 -17.89 7.83
CA GLY A 832 -4.15 -18.32 6.52
C GLY A 832 -5.57 -18.88 6.57
N GLY A 833 -6.35 -18.63 5.53
CA GLY A 833 -7.73 -19.07 5.44
C GLY A 833 -7.87 -20.58 5.27
N ALA A 834 -8.95 -21.15 5.78
CA ALA A 834 -9.26 -22.56 5.55
C ALA A 834 -9.67 -22.81 4.09
N ALA A 835 -9.29 -23.97 3.56
CA ALA A 835 -9.75 -24.45 2.27
C ALA A 835 -11.24 -24.82 2.26
N GLY A 836 -11.77 -25.06 1.06
CA GLY A 836 -13.08 -25.67 0.87
C GLY A 836 -13.15 -27.06 1.50
N TRP A 837 -14.28 -27.37 2.12
CA TRP A 837 -14.49 -28.58 2.90
C TRP A 837 -14.18 -29.86 2.12
N LEU A 838 -14.48 -29.95 0.82
CA LEU A 838 -14.24 -31.17 0.05
C LEU A 838 -12.87 -31.14 -0.64
N ILE A 839 -12.58 -30.09 -1.41
CA ILE A 839 -11.32 -29.95 -2.16
C ILE A 839 -10.80 -28.51 -2.07
N GLY A 840 -9.51 -28.38 -1.76
CA GLY A 840 -8.78 -27.12 -1.79
C GLY A 840 -7.60 -27.10 -0.84
N ASN A 841 -6.68 -26.19 -1.10
CA ASN A 841 -5.50 -25.95 -0.29
C ASN A 841 -5.77 -24.89 0.78
N GLY A 842 -5.20 -25.06 1.97
CA GLY A 842 -5.24 -24.03 3.00
C GLY A 842 -4.36 -22.84 2.61
N GLY A 843 -4.77 -21.63 3.00
CA GLY A 843 -4.01 -20.42 2.73
C GLY A 843 -2.74 -20.32 3.57
N ALA A 844 -1.69 -19.68 3.06
CA ALA A 844 -0.47 -19.45 3.83
C ALA A 844 -0.71 -18.46 4.98
N GLY A 845 -0.04 -18.68 6.11
CA GLY A 845 0.04 -17.73 7.22
C GLY A 845 0.92 -16.54 6.87
N GLY A 846 0.61 -15.38 7.43
CA GLY A 846 1.33 -14.15 7.19
C GLY A 846 2.67 -14.10 7.93
N GLN A 847 3.63 -13.40 7.36
CA GLN A 847 4.92 -13.14 8.02
C GLN A 847 4.73 -12.22 9.23
N GLY A 848 5.47 -12.46 10.31
CA GLY A 848 5.60 -11.52 11.42
C GLY A 848 6.42 -10.30 11.01
N GLY A 849 6.03 -9.13 11.51
CA GLY A 849 6.71 -7.87 11.28
C GLY A 849 8.04 -7.79 12.01
N VAL A 850 8.99 -7.07 11.42
CA VAL A 850 10.29 -6.81 12.05
C VAL A 850 10.11 -5.75 13.14
N ALA A 851 10.89 -5.83 14.22
CA ALA A 851 10.93 -4.78 15.23
C ALA A 851 11.50 -3.46 14.67
N GLY A 852 11.20 -2.34 15.34
CA GLY A 852 11.76 -1.04 14.97
C GLY A 852 13.25 -0.91 15.25
N THR A 853 13.96 -0.09 14.48
CA THR A 853 15.42 0.08 14.64
C THR A 853 15.76 1.13 15.72
N PRO A 854 16.77 0.89 16.58
CA PRO A 854 17.26 1.86 17.56
C PRO A 854 18.03 3.04 16.92
N ASP A 855 17.98 4.22 17.55
CA ASP A 855 18.90 5.33 17.25
C ASP A 855 20.24 5.17 18.02
N GLY A 856 21.34 5.43 17.31
CA GLY A 856 22.78 5.22 17.61
C GLY A 856 23.35 5.81 18.91
N VAL A 857 22.55 6.46 19.76
CA VAL A 857 23.05 7.47 20.71
C VAL A 857 22.65 7.22 22.19
N ASN A 858 21.60 6.43 22.51
CA ASN A 858 21.12 6.33 23.91
C ASN A 858 20.54 4.96 24.31
N ARG A 859 20.21 4.77 25.61
CA ARG A 859 19.80 3.51 26.32
C ARG A 859 18.61 2.71 25.76
N VAL A 860 18.69 2.24 24.51
CA VAL A 860 17.58 1.54 23.83
C VAL A 860 17.64 0.03 24.05
N PHE A 861 16.60 -0.55 24.65
CA PHE A 861 16.31 -1.99 24.58
C PHE A 861 15.81 -2.34 23.18
N GLY A 862 16.32 -3.45 22.62
CA GLY A 862 15.89 -3.91 21.30
C GLY A 862 14.41 -4.26 21.27
N GLY A 863 13.74 -3.98 20.15
CA GLY A 863 12.32 -4.30 19.96
C GLY A 863 12.14 -5.78 19.61
N THR A 864 11.01 -6.38 20.01
CA THR A 864 10.69 -7.79 19.71
C THR A 864 10.03 -7.94 18.35
N GLY A 865 10.49 -8.90 17.55
CA GLY A 865 9.85 -9.25 16.28
C GLY A 865 8.47 -9.87 16.48
N GLY A 866 7.58 -9.67 15.51
CA GLY A 866 6.22 -10.21 15.55
C GLY A 866 6.16 -11.70 15.25
N ALA A 867 5.20 -12.42 15.82
CA ALA A 867 5.00 -13.83 15.51
C ALA A 867 4.47 -14.02 14.07
N GLY A 868 4.91 -15.08 13.40
CA GLY A 868 4.34 -15.53 12.14
C GLY A 868 2.96 -16.16 12.34
N GLY A 869 2.10 -16.00 11.35
CA GLY A 869 0.74 -16.50 11.38
C GLY A 869 0.64 -17.97 11.01
N THR A 870 -0.38 -18.66 11.52
CA THR A 870 -0.59 -20.08 11.20
C THR A 870 -1.13 -20.26 9.78
N GLY A 871 -0.70 -21.31 9.08
CA GLY A 871 -1.30 -21.72 7.82
C GLY A 871 -2.70 -22.32 7.99
N GLY A 872 -3.52 -22.17 6.97
CA GLY A 872 -4.90 -22.66 6.95
C GLY A 872 -5.00 -24.16 6.73
N THR A 873 -6.09 -24.76 7.19
CA THR A 873 -6.36 -26.20 7.01
C THR A 873 -6.78 -26.52 5.58
N ALA A 874 -6.37 -27.68 5.06
CA ALA A 874 -6.79 -28.19 3.76
C ALA A 874 -8.22 -28.77 3.77
N GLY A 875 -8.74 -29.05 2.57
CA GLY A 875 -10.01 -29.75 2.39
C GLY A 875 -9.97 -31.18 2.93
N TRP A 876 -11.15 -31.71 3.25
CA TRP A 876 -11.32 -33.05 3.82
C TRP A 876 -10.81 -34.14 2.87
N LEU A 877 -11.23 -34.13 1.60
CA LEU A 877 -10.87 -35.19 0.65
C LEU A 877 -9.52 -34.96 -0.02
N TYR A 878 -9.29 -33.77 -0.59
CA TYR A 878 -8.05 -33.46 -1.33
C TYR A 878 -7.59 -32.01 -1.12
N GLY A 879 -6.31 -31.84 -0.77
CA GLY A 879 -5.63 -30.55 -0.74
C GLY A 879 -4.49 -30.52 0.27
N SER A 880 -3.57 -29.56 0.11
CA SER A 880 -2.47 -29.33 1.04
C SER A 880 -2.82 -28.30 2.10
N GLY A 881 -2.31 -28.48 3.32
CA GLY A 881 -2.38 -27.43 4.33
C GLY A 881 -1.51 -26.24 3.93
N GLY A 882 -1.88 -25.04 4.36
CA GLY A 882 -1.11 -23.83 4.09
C GLY A 882 0.17 -23.77 4.92
N SER A 883 1.24 -23.18 4.40
CA SER A 883 2.46 -22.95 5.19
C SER A 883 2.20 -21.95 6.32
N GLY A 884 2.90 -22.11 7.45
CA GLY A 884 2.98 -21.06 8.47
C GLY A 884 3.88 -19.92 8.01
N GLY A 885 3.61 -18.71 8.48
CA GLY A 885 4.48 -17.55 8.24
C GLY A 885 5.68 -17.56 9.16
N ALA A 886 6.82 -17.03 8.73
CA ALA A 886 7.97 -16.84 9.59
C ALA A 886 7.73 -15.78 10.66
N GLY A 887 8.44 -15.90 11.78
CA GLY A 887 8.53 -14.84 12.78
C GLY A 887 9.40 -13.69 12.29
N GLY A 888 9.06 -12.48 12.69
CA GLY A 888 9.84 -11.29 12.40
C GLY A 888 11.09 -11.20 13.26
N ALA A 889 12.11 -10.50 12.78
CA ALA A 889 13.34 -10.31 13.52
C ALA A 889 13.17 -9.30 14.67
N GLY A 890 13.83 -9.57 15.80
CA GLY A 890 14.07 -8.57 16.84
C GLY A 890 15.21 -7.65 16.45
N THR A 891 15.32 -6.48 17.08
CA THR A 891 16.41 -5.53 16.80
C THR A 891 17.49 -5.55 17.86
N ALA A 892 18.73 -5.27 17.43
CA ALA A 892 19.87 -5.21 18.33
C ALA A 892 19.74 -4.05 19.32
N SER A 893 20.35 -4.18 20.49
CA SER A 893 20.62 -3.06 21.38
C SER A 893 22.02 -2.55 21.13
N ILE A 894 22.22 -1.25 21.23
CA ILE A 894 23.52 -0.60 20.98
C ILE A 894 24.12 0.03 22.24
N TYR A 895 23.42 -0.02 23.37
CA TYR A 895 23.85 0.59 24.63
C TYR A 895 24.47 -0.46 25.56
N PRO A 896 25.61 -0.18 26.23
CA PRO A 896 26.26 -1.18 27.05
C PRO A 896 25.39 -1.79 28.16
N GLY A 897 25.41 -3.12 28.24
CA GLY A 897 24.65 -3.89 29.23
C GLY A 897 23.14 -4.03 28.99
N SER A 898 22.57 -3.46 27.93
CA SER A 898 21.14 -3.64 27.60
C SER A 898 20.88 -4.80 26.66
N THR A 899 19.74 -5.47 26.87
CA THR A 899 19.38 -6.67 26.11
C THR A 899 18.86 -6.35 24.72
N GLY A 900 19.27 -7.15 23.73
CA GLY A 900 18.68 -7.14 22.41
C GLY A 900 17.22 -7.62 22.42
N GLY A 901 16.48 -7.33 21.36
CA GLY A 901 15.08 -7.71 21.23
C GLY A 901 14.93 -9.15 20.76
N ASN A 902 13.94 -9.87 21.28
CA ASN A 902 13.69 -11.26 20.88
C ASN A 902 13.13 -11.35 19.45
N GLY A 903 13.49 -12.41 18.73
CA GLY A 903 12.84 -12.79 17.48
C GLY A 903 11.41 -13.32 17.71
N GLY A 904 10.56 -13.16 16.71
CA GLY A 904 9.21 -13.71 16.73
C GLY A 904 9.18 -15.21 16.47
N ASN A 905 8.20 -15.91 17.02
CA ASN A 905 8.00 -17.32 16.71
C ASN A 905 7.46 -17.51 15.28
N GLY A 906 7.88 -18.56 14.60
CA GLY A 906 7.27 -19.00 13.35
C GLY A 906 5.86 -19.56 13.59
N GLY A 907 4.97 -19.34 12.63
CA GLY A 907 3.61 -19.86 12.65
C GLY A 907 3.54 -21.33 12.27
N ASN A 908 2.58 -22.06 12.82
CA ASN A 908 2.40 -23.48 12.50
C ASN A 908 1.83 -23.66 11.09
N GLY A 909 2.25 -24.71 10.39
CA GLY A 909 1.65 -25.13 9.13
C GLY A 909 0.27 -25.76 9.33
N GLY A 910 -0.58 -25.63 8.31
CA GLY A 910 -1.93 -26.16 8.31
C GLY A 910 -1.98 -27.67 8.06
N ALA A 911 -2.98 -28.33 8.63
CA ALA A 911 -3.17 -29.77 8.46
C ALA A 911 -3.86 -30.11 7.12
N ALA A 912 -3.43 -31.21 6.48
CA ALA A 912 -4.22 -31.95 5.51
C ALA A 912 -5.01 -33.07 6.19
N GLN A 913 -6.13 -33.49 5.58
CA GLN A 913 -7.07 -34.43 6.20
C GLN A 913 -6.99 -35.85 5.62
N VAL A 914 -7.50 -36.10 4.40
CA VAL A 914 -7.46 -37.45 3.78
C VAL A 914 -6.33 -37.56 2.75
N ILE A 915 -6.32 -36.75 1.69
CA ILE A 915 -5.28 -36.78 0.63
C ILE A 915 -4.61 -35.40 0.52
N GLY A 916 -3.28 -35.36 0.61
CA GLY A 916 -2.49 -34.13 0.50
C GLY A 916 -1.47 -33.97 1.61
N THR A 917 -0.56 -33.01 1.46
CA THR A 917 0.54 -32.77 2.41
C THR A 917 0.14 -31.73 3.45
N GLY A 918 0.64 -31.87 4.68
CA GLY A 918 0.58 -30.78 5.65
C GLY A 918 1.43 -29.59 5.18
N GLY A 919 1.03 -28.38 5.55
CA GLY A 919 1.82 -27.19 5.28
C GLY A 919 3.08 -27.14 6.14
N THR A 920 4.16 -26.56 5.64
CA THR A 920 5.40 -26.38 6.41
C THR A 920 5.20 -25.38 7.56
N GLY A 921 5.95 -25.55 8.64
CA GLY A 921 6.06 -24.53 9.67
C GLY A 921 6.77 -23.28 9.15
N GLY A 922 6.52 -22.14 9.78
CA GLY A 922 7.24 -20.91 9.54
C GLY A 922 8.59 -20.91 10.25
N THR A 923 9.59 -20.24 9.67
CA THR A 923 10.91 -20.11 10.31
C THR A 923 10.85 -19.19 11.53
N ALA A 924 11.74 -19.42 12.50
CA ALA A 924 11.93 -18.50 13.61
C ALA A 924 12.46 -17.14 13.13
N GLY A 925 12.04 -16.08 13.80
CA GLY A 925 12.69 -14.78 13.71
C GLY A 925 13.99 -14.76 14.50
N THR A 926 15.00 -14.05 14.00
CA THR A 926 16.28 -13.90 14.70
C THR A 926 16.18 -12.91 15.85
N GLY A 927 16.80 -13.22 16.98
CA GLY A 927 17.02 -12.27 18.07
C GLY A 927 18.03 -11.19 17.67
N GLY A 928 17.88 -10.00 18.24
CA GLY A 928 18.83 -8.91 18.07
C GLY A 928 20.01 -9.05 19.04
N ALA A 929 21.21 -8.63 18.62
CA ALA A 929 22.38 -8.62 19.49
C ALA A 929 22.18 -7.73 20.73
N GLY A 930 22.79 -8.11 21.86
CA GLY A 930 22.89 -7.29 23.06
C GLY A 930 23.85 -6.13 22.87
N GLY A 931 23.75 -5.14 23.74
CA GLY A 931 24.64 -3.99 23.70
C GLY A 931 26.10 -4.34 24.00
N PRO A 932 27.06 -3.62 23.39
CA PRO A 932 28.49 -3.91 23.51
C PRO A 932 29.03 -3.69 24.93
N ASP A 933 30.16 -4.32 25.29
CA ASP A 933 30.86 -4.05 26.56
C ASP A 933 31.30 -2.58 26.68
N ASP A 934 31.24 -2.01 27.91
CA ASP A 934 31.79 -0.68 28.22
C ASP A 934 32.90 -0.76 29.27
N PRO A 935 34.14 -1.04 28.84
CA PRO A 935 35.29 -1.23 29.74
C PRO A 935 35.59 -0.04 30.67
N PRO A 936 35.45 1.26 30.28
CA PRO A 936 35.71 2.37 31.20
C PRO A 936 34.67 2.51 32.33
N ASN A 937 33.46 1.95 32.19
CA ASN A 937 32.42 1.99 33.22
C ASN A 937 32.14 0.62 33.87
N ASN A 938 32.88 -0.43 33.48
CA ASN A 938 32.80 -1.79 34.00
C ASN A 938 31.37 -2.40 33.87
N ILE A 939 30.64 -2.01 32.83
CA ILE A 939 29.30 -2.53 32.51
C ILE A 939 29.52 -3.74 31.58
N PRO A 940 29.10 -4.96 31.99
CA PRO A 940 29.17 -6.14 31.14
C PRO A 940 28.28 -6.00 29.91
N ALA A 941 28.59 -6.74 28.84
CA ALA A 941 27.82 -6.83 27.63
C ALA A 941 26.36 -7.19 27.94
N GLY A 942 25.44 -6.61 27.19
CA GLY A 942 24.04 -6.96 27.28
C GLY A 942 23.79 -8.36 26.74
N ASN A 943 22.73 -9.01 27.22
CA ASN A 943 22.35 -10.31 26.66
C ASN A 943 21.77 -10.13 25.25
N ASP A 944 22.14 -11.02 24.33
CA ASP A 944 21.45 -11.14 23.05
C ASP A 944 19.97 -11.49 23.28
N GLY A 945 19.11 -10.98 22.40
CA GLY A 945 17.72 -11.39 22.32
C GLY A 945 17.63 -12.86 21.92
N GLN A 946 16.62 -13.55 22.43
CA GLN A 946 16.39 -14.94 22.06
C GLN A 946 15.84 -15.02 20.64
N ASP A 947 16.35 -15.97 19.84
CA ASP A 947 15.68 -16.38 18.61
C ASP A 947 14.28 -16.91 18.93
N GLY A 948 13.35 -16.69 18.01
CA GLY A 948 12.04 -17.30 18.09
C GLY A 948 12.12 -18.81 17.96
N VAL A 949 11.00 -19.48 18.26
CA VAL A 949 10.84 -20.91 17.97
C VAL A 949 10.24 -21.07 16.57
N GLY A 950 10.77 -21.98 15.76
CA GLY A 950 10.17 -22.35 14.48
C GLY A 950 8.76 -22.91 14.67
N GLY A 951 7.87 -22.65 13.72
CA GLY A 951 6.53 -23.21 13.72
C GLY A 951 6.55 -24.71 13.47
N ALA A 952 5.60 -25.43 14.05
CA ALA A 952 5.43 -26.85 13.75
C ALA A 952 4.80 -27.03 12.36
N GLY A 953 5.31 -27.96 11.56
CA GLY A 953 4.65 -28.38 10.34
C GLY A 953 3.30 -29.04 10.60
N GLY A 954 2.37 -28.88 9.65
CA GLY A 954 1.04 -29.46 9.72
C GLY A 954 1.04 -30.97 9.46
N SER A 955 0.03 -31.67 9.99
CA SER A 955 -0.12 -33.10 9.74
C SER A 955 -0.47 -33.39 8.27
N GLY A 956 0.14 -34.43 7.70
CA GLY A 956 -0.23 -34.96 6.38
C GLY A 956 -1.56 -35.71 6.39
N GLY A 957 -2.18 -35.86 5.21
CA GLY A 957 -3.41 -36.62 5.07
C GLY A 957 -3.27 -38.11 5.38
N LEU A 958 -4.36 -38.72 5.85
CA LEU A 958 -4.47 -40.14 6.23
C LEU A 958 -4.02 -41.12 5.13
N VAL A 959 -4.13 -40.72 3.86
CA VAL A 959 -3.87 -41.53 2.68
C VAL A 959 -2.96 -40.74 1.72
N PHE A 960 -1.68 -41.09 1.69
CA PHE A 960 -0.62 -40.48 0.84
C PHE A 960 -0.20 -39.03 1.18
N GLY A 961 -0.25 -38.60 2.44
CA GLY A 961 0.26 -37.29 2.87
C GLY A 961 1.56 -37.34 3.66
N ASN A 962 2.53 -36.47 3.33
CA ASN A 962 3.63 -36.14 4.24
C ASN A 962 3.20 -35.02 5.19
N SER A 963 3.72 -35.04 6.42
CA SER A 963 3.68 -33.87 7.31
C SER A 963 4.53 -32.74 6.72
N GLY A 964 4.13 -31.50 6.96
CA GLY A 964 5.00 -30.37 6.68
C GLY A 964 6.25 -30.42 7.57
N GLY A 965 7.37 -29.94 7.03
CA GLY A 965 8.62 -29.76 7.77
C GLY A 965 8.53 -28.64 8.80
#